data_AF-R4U9Q1-F1
#
_entry.id   AF-R4U9Q1-F1
#
_cell.length_a   1.000
_cell.length_b   1.000
_cell.length_c   1.000
_cell.angle_alpha   90.00
_cell.angle_beta   90.00
_cell.angle_gamma   90.00
#
_symmetry.space_group_name_H-M   'P 1'
#
loop_
_entity.id
_entity.type
_entity.pdbx_description
1 polymer ?
#
loop_
_entity_poly.entity_id
_entity_poly.type
_entity_poly.pdbx_seq_one_letter_code
_entity_poly.pdbx_strand_id
1 'polypeptide(L)'
;MNYISLYRKYRPNGFDRVIGQTEIKVALQNAISNNSFSHAYLFSGPRGTGKTSIAKIFAKSINCENLVSGVACNNCINCLEMNQGFAVDVLEIDAASNNGVDEIREIRNNVQLSPTKAKYKVYIIDEIHMLTNSAFNALLKTLEEPPKHVIFILATTESHKIPATIISRCQQYNFRKISKSELEQNLINILNHEQIKFEELAIKEIALLSDGSARDSLSILEQVVMFSNRNVTLEAVNTIFATVSKQNKLAILKNIFENNANEVLETSKKLYFAGTDFELLAISLLDILKEIFEFKQTNNLNFLTILSKTEAEIFANKLTSKELVSLIDLLTDNLNKMKLAKSQELYFELILLKALSFFEDNKKDLTDLVLSNGIKDFKMVQPEIKEQNIYPESNKNIKIYSKNNIKHNQEPVDNNLFTAEQQQAEIKDNVEIEQEDIPMEGLFENSFIAPADPDQFFTNEENVETGIPASEKVIIKNEELNETNSGFENNIAGITNLDKYRDDIKKRINIYNFTDINYSVNQILNILVAANKENREKFETFFNELIKTKDKKINFEKLISFYGVKYTAASDQGLIIVTSTKPEANWISHEMSDWEFRNKLFEYFDSDFVIIALSENEWSNIKGDYLKLRQVNKLPTVTLVDVEEFYQNLLIKQIDDYESHKEAIETGKQIFDNIKIID
;
A
#
# COMPACT_ATOMS: atom_id res chain seq x y z
N MET A 1 4.12 -30.56 -8.01
CA MET A 1 3.67 -29.68 -9.11
C MET A 1 3.47 -28.28 -8.53
N ASN A 2 3.94 -27.23 -9.19
CA ASN A 2 3.70 -25.87 -8.71
C ASN A 2 2.21 -25.56 -8.83
N TYR A 3 1.62 -25.05 -7.75
CA TYR A 3 0.24 -24.59 -7.74
C TYR A 3 0.11 -23.35 -8.65
N ILE A 4 -0.91 -23.34 -9.50
CA ILE A 4 -1.24 -22.21 -10.38
C ILE A 4 -2.64 -21.75 -10.03
N SER A 5 -2.77 -20.47 -9.68
CA SER A 5 -4.04 -19.84 -9.33
C SER A 5 -5.07 -19.94 -10.46
N LEU A 6 -6.36 -20.01 -10.12
CA LEU A 6 -7.47 -20.15 -11.07
C LEU A 6 -7.47 -19.01 -12.09
N TYR A 7 -7.27 -17.76 -11.66
CA TYR A 7 -7.23 -16.61 -12.56
C TYR A 7 -6.05 -16.65 -13.56
N ARG A 8 -4.95 -17.37 -13.26
CA ARG A 8 -3.84 -17.62 -14.19
C ARG A 8 -4.14 -18.81 -15.09
N LYS A 9 -4.60 -19.93 -14.51
CA LYS A 9 -4.95 -21.18 -15.22
C LYS A 9 -6.04 -20.97 -16.27
N TYR A 10 -7.03 -20.13 -15.96
CA TYR A 10 -8.17 -19.82 -16.82
C TYR A 10 -8.07 -18.46 -17.53
N ARG A 11 -6.88 -17.83 -17.56
CA ARG A 11 -6.68 -16.62 -18.38
C ARG A 11 -6.95 -16.99 -19.85
N PRO A 12 -7.83 -16.24 -20.56
CA PRO A 12 -8.25 -16.66 -21.89
C PRO A 12 -7.09 -16.53 -22.88
N ASN A 13 -6.86 -17.60 -23.63
CA ASN A 13 -5.85 -17.67 -24.69
C ASN A 13 -6.43 -17.44 -26.10
N GLY A 14 -7.72 -17.13 -26.23
CA GLY A 14 -8.37 -16.88 -27.52
C GLY A 14 -9.67 -16.11 -27.36
N PHE A 15 -10.12 -15.45 -28.43
CA PHE A 15 -11.35 -14.64 -28.43
C PHE A 15 -12.61 -15.47 -28.08
N ASP A 16 -12.58 -16.77 -28.38
CA ASP A 16 -13.58 -17.77 -28.02
C ASP A 16 -13.76 -17.92 -26.49
N ARG A 17 -12.67 -17.80 -25.72
CA ARG A 17 -12.67 -17.98 -24.26
C ARG A 17 -12.87 -16.68 -23.46
N VAL A 18 -12.91 -15.53 -24.13
CA VAL A 18 -13.16 -14.25 -23.48
C VAL A 18 -14.65 -14.11 -23.22
N ILE A 19 -15.05 -14.05 -21.95
CA ILE A 19 -16.42 -13.78 -21.53
C ILE A 19 -16.76 -12.29 -21.71
N GLY A 20 -18.00 -11.98 -22.07
CA GLY A 20 -18.42 -10.61 -22.40
C GLY A 20 -17.69 -9.99 -23.59
N GLN A 21 -17.72 -8.65 -23.64
CA GLN A 21 -17.05 -7.78 -24.62
C GLN A 21 -17.31 -8.12 -26.10
N THR A 22 -18.47 -8.70 -26.43
CA THR A 22 -18.79 -9.22 -27.78
C THR A 22 -18.54 -8.21 -28.90
N GLU A 23 -18.96 -6.96 -28.72
CA GLU A 23 -18.73 -5.85 -29.67
C GLU A 23 -17.23 -5.63 -29.96
N ILE A 24 -16.40 -5.63 -28.92
CA ILE A 24 -14.94 -5.42 -29.01
C ILE A 24 -14.28 -6.61 -29.70
N LYS A 25 -14.65 -7.85 -29.33
CA LYS A 25 -14.10 -9.07 -29.93
C LYS A 25 -14.32 -9.11 -31.43
N VAL A 26 -15.56 -8.88 -31.87
CA VAL A 26 -15.92 -8.85 -33.30
C VAL A 26 -15.19 -7.74 -34.04
N ALA A 27 -15.10 -6.53 -33.47
CA ALA A 27 -14.39 -5.42 -34.09
C ALA A 27 -12.90 -5.70 -34.29
N LEU A 28 -12.22 -6.28 -33.30
CA LEU A 28 -10.81 -6.65 -33.39
C LEU A 28 -10.58 -7.82 -34.37
N GLN A 29 -11.43 -8.86 -34.35
CA GLN A 29 -11.37 -9.98 -35.31
C GLN A 29 -11.55 -9.50 -36.76
N ASN A 30 -12.47 -8.57 -37.00
CA ASN A 30 -12.69 -7.97 -38.32
C ASN A 30 -11.48 -7.13 -38.76
N ALA A 31 -10.90 -6.32 -37.87
CA ALA A 31 -9.71 -5.53 -38.17
C ALA A 31 -8.50 -6.40 -38.55
N ILE A 32 -8.31 -7.54 -37.88
CA ILE A 32 -7.27 -8.52 -38.25
C ILE A 32 -7.59 -9.17 -39.60
N SER A 33 -8.83 -9.65 -39.80
CA SER A 33 -9.26 -10.35 -41.03
C SER A 33 -9.11 -9.48 -42.28
N ASN A 34 -9.39 -8.18 -42.15
CA ASN A 34 -9.27 -7.22 -43.24
C ASN A 34 -7.87 -6.59 -43.35
N ASN A 35 -6.92 -6.98 -42.48
CA ASN A 35 -5.60 -6.35 -42.33
C ASN A 35 -5.70 -4.80 -42.26
N SER A 36 -6.69 -4.31 -41.50
CA SER A 36 -7.08 -2.91 -41.38
C SER A 36 -6.96 -2.40 -39.93
N PHE A 37 -6.04 -2.97 -39.16
CA PHE A 37 -5.76 -2.57 -37.78
C PHE A 37 -4.87 -1.30 -37.72
N SER A 38 -5.02 -0.54 -36.65
CA SER A 38 -4.28 0.70 -36.38
C SER A 38 -2.88 0.42 -35.83
N HIS A 39 -2.03 1.45 -35.84
CA HIS A 39 -0.74 1.46 -35.15
C HIS A 39 -0.88 1.65 -33.63
N ALA A 40 -2.02 2.16 -33.14
CA ALA A 40 -2.24 2.40 -31.72
C ALA A 40 -3.69 2.16 -31.30
N TYR A 41 -3.84 1.53 -30.13
CA TYR A 41 -5.10 1.15 -29.49
C TYR A 41 -5.14 1.64 -28.05
N LEU A 42 -6.30 2.13 -27.59
CA LEU A 42 -6.54 2.47 -26.19
C LEU A 42 -7.70 1.63 -25.65
N PHE A 43 -7.39 0.72 -24.73
CA PHE A 43 -8.34 -0.16 -24.06
C PHE A 43 -8.64 0.44 -22.67
N SER A 44 -9.81 1.03 -22.53
CA SER A 44 -10.25 1.75 -21.33
C SER A 44 -11.39 1.01 -20.63
N GLY A 45 -11.40 0.98 -19.30
CA GLY A 45 -12.53 0.45 -18.54
C GLY A 45 -12.13 -0.23 -17.23
N PRO A 46 -13.10 -0.68 -16.41
CA PRO A 46 -12.85 -1.17 -15.05
C PRO A 46 -11.82 -2.31 -14.97
N ARG A 47 -11.22 -2.47 -13.78
CA ARG A 47 -10.26 -3.54 -13.51
C ARG A 47 -10.89 -4.92 -13.74
N GLY A 48 -10.07 -5.87 -14.21
CA GLY A 48 -10.49 -7.28 -14.38
C GLY A 48 -11.54 -7.57 -15.46
N THR A 49 -11.98 -6.57 -16.23
CA THR A 49 -12.88 -6.70 -17.40
C THR A 49 -12.26 -7.35 -18.64
N GLY A 50 -10.96 -7.64 -18.61
CA GLY A 50 -10.23 -8.40 -19.63
C GLY A 50 -9.25 -7.62 -20.51
N LYS A 51 -9.07 -6.29 -20.31
CA LYS A 51 -8.21 -5.40 -21.11
C LYS A 51 -6.90 -6.03 -21.59
N THR A 52 -5.98 -6.32 -20.67
CA THR A 52 -4.65 -6.90 -20.92
C THR A 52 -4.72 -8.31 -21.53
N SER A 53 -5.75 -9.09 -21.22
CA SER A 53 -5.94 -10.42 -21.80
C SER A 53 -6.37 -10.33 -23.26
N ILE A 54 -7.30 -9.43 -23.61
CA ILE A 54 -7.65 -9.16 -25.01
C ILE A 54 -6.45 -8.56 -25.76
N ALA A 55 -5.66 -7.67 -25.13
CA ALA A 55 -4.43 -7.14 -25.72
C ALA A 55 -3.46 -8.24 -26.15
N LYS A 56 -3.21 -9.24 -25.28
CA LYS A 56 -2.37 -10.41 -25.60
C LYS A 56 -2.96 -11.29 -26.70
N ILE A 57 -4.27 -11.55 -26.67
CA ILE A 57 -4.95 -12.33 -27.73
C ILE A 57 -4.86 -11.62 -29.08
N PHE A 58 -5.03 -10.30 -29.10
CA PHE A 58 -4.95 -9.46 -30.29
C PHE A 58 -3.52 -9.43 -30.85
N ALA A 59 -2.51 -9.16 -30.00
CA ALA A 59 -1.09 -9.22 -30.37
C ALA A 59 -0.70 -10.60 -30.95
N LYS A 60 -1.15 -11.69 -30.32
CA LYS A 60 -0.93 -13.06 -30.83
C LYS A 60 -1.58 -13.29 -32.19
N SER A 61 -2.79 -12.78 -32.39
CA SER A 61 -3.51 -12.95 -33.66
C SER A 61 -2.84 -12.15 -34.79
N ILE A 62 -2.40 -10.92 -34.53
CA ILE A 62 -1.65 -10.11 -35.50
C ILE A 62 -0.35 -10.81 -35.96
N ASN A 63 0.34 -11.50 -35.04
CA ASN A 63 1.60 -12.20 -35.31
C ASN A 63 1.43 -13.70 -35.66
N CYS A 64 0.20 -14.17 -35.86
CA CYS A 64 -0.08 -15.57 -36.21
C CYS A 64 0.14 -15.83 -37.71
N GLU A 65 1.00 -16.80 -38.03
CA GLU A 65 1.29 -17.22 -39.41
C GLU A 65 0.06 -17.85 -40.10
N ASN A 66 -0.64 -18.74 -39.40
CA ASN A 66 -1.76 -19.52 -39.94
C ASN A 66 -3.10 -18.97 -39.44
N LEU A 67 -3.40 -17.71 -39.75
CA LEU A 67 -4.61 -17.04 -39.29
C LEU A 67 -5.88 -17.60 -39.99
N VAL A 68 -6.95 -17.85 -39.23
CA VAL A 68 -8.27 -18.21 -39.78
C VAL A 68 -9.31 -17.22 -39.26
N SER A 69 -9.92 -16.44 -40.16
CA SER A 69 -11.01 -15.48 -39.84
C SER A 69 -10.74 -14.58 -38.62
N GLY A 70 -9.53 -14.02 -38.52
CA GLY A 70 -9.14 -13.14 -37.40
C GLY A 70 -8.72 -13.85 -36.12
N VAL A 71 -8.70 -15.20 -36.12
CA VAL A 71 -8.36 -16.02 -34.96
C VAL A 71 -6.99 -16.69 -35.14
N ALA A 72 -6.18 -16.64 -34.09
CA ALA A 72 -4.88 -17.30 -34.02
C ALA A 72 -5.00 -18.85 -33.98
N CYS A 73 -4.18 -19.56 -34.75
CA CYS A 73 -4.20 -21.03 -34.83
C CYS A 73 -3.76 -21.77 -33.56
N ASN A 74 -3.14 -21.09 -32.59
CA ASN A 74 -2.49 -21.65 -31.40
C ASN A 74 -1.34 -22.67 -31.63
N ASN A 75 -1.03 -23.03 -32.89
CA ASN A 75 -0.10 -24.12 -33.22
C ASN A 75 1.21 -23.67 -33.91
N CYS A 76 1.28 -22.45 -34.48
CA CYS A 76 2.52 -21.90 -35.04
C CYS A 76 3.49 -21.41 -33.95
N ILE A 77 4.76 -21.21 -34.31
CA ILE A 77 5.82 -20.91 -33.33
C ILE A 77 5.53 -19.62 -32.54
N ASN A 78 5.09 -18.55 -33.22
CA ASN A 78 4.71 -17.28 -32.58
C ASN A 78 3.54 -17.46 -31.58
N CYS A 79 2.57 -18.32 -31.91
CA CYS A 79 1.46 -18.64 -31.01
C CYS A 79 1.91 -19.43 -29.77
N LEU A 80 2.83 -20.38 -29.94
CA LEU A 80 3.37 -21.19 -28.86
C LEU A 80 4.25 -20.35 -27.92
N GLU A 81 5.17 -19.55 -28.46
CA GLU A 81 6.00 -18.62 -27.68
C GLU A 81 5.14 -17.63 -26.90
N MET A 82 4.09 -17.07 -27.53
CA MET A 82 3.18 -16.13 -26.85
C MET A 82 2.31 -16.80 -25.78
N ASN A 83 1.87 -18.04 -25.99
CA ASN A 83 1.13 -18.82 -24.98
C ASN A 83 2.02 -19.21 -23.77
N GLN A 84 3.33 -19.33 -23.97
CA GLN A 84 4.30 -19.64 -22.91
C GLN A 84 4.88 -18.38 -22.22
N GLY A 85 4.67 -17.19 -22.80
CA GLY A 85 5.22 -15.93 -22.29
C GLY A 85 6.65 -15.61 -22.75
N PHE A 86 7.13 -16.26 -23.82
CA PHE A 86 8.48 -16.09 -24.37
C PHE A 86 8.53 -15.31 -25.70
N ALA A 87 7.44 -14.64 -26.09
CA ALA A 87 7.36 -13.90 -27.35
C ALA A 87 8.26 -12.65 -27.34
N VAL A 88 9.43 -12.74 -27.99
CA VAL A 88 10.44 -11.66 -28.04
C VAL A 88 9.91 -10.34 -28.61
N ASP A 89 9.02 -10.42 -29.60
CA ASP A 89 8.47 -9.25 -30.29
C ASP A 89 7.12 -8.76 -29.71
N VAL A 90 6.68 -9.28 -28.56
CA VAL A 90 5.50 -8.79 -27.83
C VAL A 90 5.89 -8.44 -26.41
N LEU A 91 6.11 -7.14 -26.16
CA LEU A 91 6.56 -6.62 -24.88
C LEU A 91 5.35 -6.17 -24.06
N GLU A 92 5.16 -6.73 -22.87
CA GLU A 92 4.22 -6.26 -21.85
C GLU A 92 5.00 -5.40 -20.85
N ILE A 93 4.59 -4.14 -20.71
CA ILE A 93 5.17 -3.15 -19.80
C ILE A 93 4.05 -2.74 -18.84
N ASP A 94 4.31 -2.85 -17.55
CA ASP A 94 3.42 -2.32 -16.52
C ASP A 94 3.85 -0.88 -16.21
N ALA A 95 3.01 0.10 -16.54
CA ALA A 95 3.32 1.50 -16.32
C ALA A 95 3.40 1.86 -14.83
N ALA A 96 2.79 1.10 -13.92
CA ALA A 96 2.90 1.35 -12.49
C ALA A 96 4.33 1.10 -11.95
N SER A 97 5.07 0.19 -12.58
CA SER A 97 6.48 -0.11 -12.25
C SER A 97 7.49 0.54 -13.21
N ASN A 98 7.03 1.13 -14.32
CA ASN A 98 7.86 1.74 -15.37
C ASN A 98 7.31 3.14 -15.74
N ASN A 99 7.02 3.99 -14.74
CA ASN A 99 6.36 5.29 -14.93
C ASN A 99 7.30 6.45 -15.34
N GLY A 100 8.61 6.22 -15.26
CA GLY A 100 9.63 7.22 -15.53
C GLY A 100 9.81 7.54 -17.02
N VAL A 101 10.53 8.63 -17.26
CA VAL A 101 10.78 9.16 -18.62
C VAL A 101 11.82 8.32 -19.35
N ASP A 102 12.79 7.77 -18.61
CA ASP A 102 13.95 7.12 -19.19
C ASP A 102 13.60 5.70 -19.68
N GLU A 103 12.73 4.99 -18.99
CA GLU A 103 12.13 3.73 -19.42
C GLU A 103 11.36 3.91 -20.74
N ILE A 104 10.52 4.95 -20.83
CA ILE A 104 9.80 5.28 -22.07
C ILE A 104 10.76 5.75 -23.18
N ARG A 105 11.87 6.41 -22.86
CA ARG A 105 12.92 6.75 -23.84
C ARG A 105 13.62 5.51 -24.38
N GLU A 106 13.91 4.51 -23.54
CA GLU A 106 14.46 3.22 -23.97
C GLU A 106 13.47 2.48 -24.88
N ILE A 107 12.19 2.44 -24.52
CA ILE A 107 11.12 1.89 -25.37
C ILE A 107 11.09 2.61 -26.72
N ARG A 108 11.08 3.95 -26.74
CA ARG A 108 11.11 4.76 -27.97
C ARG A 108 12.34 4.49 -28.85
N ASN A 109 13.50 4.24 -28.25
CA ASN A 109 14.70 3.84 -28.99
C ASN A 109 14.54 2.42 -29.59
N ASN A 110 14.05 1.48 -28.79
CA ASN A 110 13.81 0.08 -29.18
C ASN A 110 12.65 -0.11 -30.19
N VAL A 111 11.77 0.88 -30.32
CA VAL A 111 10.70 0.94 -31.34
C VAL A 111 11.25 1.10 -32.76
N GLN A 112 12.39 1.78 -32.93
CA GLN A 112 13.01 1.95 -34.25
C GLN A 112 13.59 0.65 -34.83
N LEU A 113 13.88 -0.33 -33.96
CA LEU A 113 14.40 -1.64 -34.36
C LEU A 113 13.28 -2.51 -34.95
N SER A 114 13.58 -3.21 -36.05
CA SER A 114 12.69 -4.19 -36.68
C SER A 114 12.38 -5.37 -35.74
N PRO A 115 11.27 -6.12 -35.97
CA PRO A 115 10.98 -7.33 -35.22
C PRO A 115 12.02 -8.43 -35.51
N THR A 116 12.18 -9.35 -34.57
CA THR A 116 13.21 -10.41 -34.59
C THR A 116 12.73 -11.67 -35.31
N LYS A 117 11.49 -12.09 -35.04
CA LYS A 117 10.84 -13.30 -35.60
C LYS A 117 9.44 -13.00 -36.14
N ALA A 118 8.70 -12.14 -35.45
CA ALA A 118 7.30 -11.88 -35.74
C ALA A 118 7.13 -10.86 -36.89
N LYS A 119 5.89 -10.71 -37.38
CA LYS A 119 5.56 -9.72 -38.44
C LYS A 119 5.52 -8.28 -37.88
N TYR A 120 5.09 -8.12 -36.64
CA TYR A 120 4.98 -6.84 -35.94
C TYR A 120 5.57 -6.92 -34.54
N LYS A 121 6.21 -5.84 -34.10
CA LYS A 121 6.67 -5.64 -32.72
C LYS A 121 5.56 -4.92 -31.95
N VAL A 122 4.97 -5.60 -30.98
CA VAL A 122 3.78 -5.11 -30.25
C VAL A 122 4.18 -4.70 -28.84
N TYR A 123 3.83 -3.47 -28.45
CA TYR A 123 4.01 -2.96 -27.09
C TYR A 123 2.65 -2.88 -26.41
N ILE A 124 2.46 -3.69 -25.37
CA ILE A 124 1.30 -3.65 -24.48
C ILE A 124 1.72 -2.86 -23.24
N ILE A 125 1.16 -1.66 -23.05
CA ILE A 125 1.44 -0.82 -21.88
C ILE A 125 0.20 -0.86 -20.98
N ASP A 126 0.26 -1.60 -19.88
CA ASP A 126 -0.84 -1.73 -18.93
C ASP A 126 -0.82 -0.62 -17.87
N GLU A 127 -2.01 -0.27 -17.38
CA GLU A 127 -2.29 0.85 -16.47
C GLU A 127 -1.56 2.17 -16.82
N ILE A 128 -1.57 2.54 -18.12
CA ILE A 128 -0.81 3.68 -18.66
C ILE A 128 -1.10 5.04 -18.01
N HIS A 129 -2.22 5.21 -17.30
CA HIS A 129 -2.50 6.41 -16.51
C HIS A 129 -1.48 6.66 -15.38
N MET A 130 -0.68 5.64 -15.02
CA MET A 130 0.40 5.75 -14.04
C MET A 130 1.68 6.37 -14.62
N LEU A 131 1.77 6.60 -15.95
CA LEU A 131 2.93 7.28 -16.55
C LEU A 131 3.01 8.75 -16.13
N THR A 132 4.22 9.25 -15.89
CA THR A 132 4.47 10.68 -15.67
C THR A 132 4.16 11.51 -16.92
N ASN A 133 3.79 12.79 -16.74
CA ASN A 133 3.51 13.71 -17.86
C ASN A 133 4.68 13.83 -18.87
N SER A 134 5.91 13.81 -18.36
CA SER A 134 7.14 13.81 -19.16
C SER A 134 7.34 12.48 -19.92
N ALA A 135 6.95 11.34 -19.36
CA ALA A 135 6.92 10.05 -20.03
C ALA A 135 5.85 9.99 -21.15
N PHE A 136 4.63 10.51 -20.91
CA PHE A 136 3.62 10.69 -21.96
C PHE A 136 4.16 11.54 -23.14
N ASN A 137 4.83 12.66 -22.84
CA ASN A 137 5.43 13.52 -23.86
C ASN A 137 6.55 12.81 -24.65
N ALA A 138 7.33 11.93 -24.01
CA ALA A 138 8.33 11.11 -24.69
C ALA A 138 7.70 10.06 -25.64
N LEU A 139 6.49 9.58 -25.34
CA LEU A 139 5.74 8.64 -26.16
C LEU A 139 5.04 9.32 -27.36
N LEU A 140 4.59 10.59 -27.23
CA LEU A 140 3.81 11.31 -28.25
C LEU A 140 4.42 11.23 -29.67
N LYS A 141 5.71 11.56 -29.82
CA LYS A 141 6.37 11.54 -31.14
C LYS A 141 6.33 10.14 -31.79
N THR A 142 6.36 9.10 -30.97
CA THR A 142 6.33 7.70 -31.41
C THR A 142 4.93 7.25 -31.83
N LEU A 143 3.88 7.85 -31.26
CA LEU A 143 2.48 7.66 -31.66
C LEU A 143 2.08 8.55 -32.84
N GLU A 144 2.75 9.68 -33.05
CA GLU A 144 2.59 10.55 -34.22
C GLU A 144 3.21 9.96 -35.48
N GLU A 145 4.45 9.47 -35.38
CA GLU A 145 5.25 8.94 -36.49
C GLU A 145 5.67 7.47 -36.23
N PRO A 146 4.72 6.54 -36.08
CA PRO A 146 5.01 5.14 -35.75
C PRO A 146 5.68 4.39 -36.91
N PRO A 147 6.73 3.59 -36.65
CA PRO A 147 7.25 2.66 -37.65
C PRO A 147 6.18 1.64 -38.07
N LYS A 148 6.11 1.31 -39.37
CA LYS A 148 5.06 0.44 -39.95
C LYS A 148 5.00 -0.97 -39.35
N HIS A 149 6.08 -1.42 -38.71
CA HIS A 149 6.18 -2.72 -38.06
C HIS A 149 5.80 -2.69 -36.56
N VAL A 150 5.37 -1.54 -36.02
CA VAL A 150 5.11 -1.37 -34.59
C VAL A 150 3.64 -1.10 -34.31
N ILE A 151 3.13 -1.73 -33.25
CA ILE A 151 1.75 -1.56 -32.77
C ILE A 151 1.76 -1.33 -31.26
N PHE A 152 1.08 -0.29 -30.82
CA PHE A 152 0.85 0.01 -29.41
C PHE A 152 -0.54 -0.42 -28.97
N ILE A 153 -0.63 -1.08 -27.82
CA ILE A 153 -1.88 -1.40 -27.14
C ILE A 153 -1.77 -0.85 -25.71
N LEU A 154 -2.39 0.30 -25.50
CA LEU A 154 -2.37 1.02 -24.23
C LEU A 154 -3.62 0.58 -23.44
N ALA A 155 -3.48 0.19 -22.18
CA ALA A 155 -4.59 -0.20 -21.34
C ALA A 155 -4.68 0.67 -20.07
N THR A 156 -5.90 1.02 -19.64
CA THR A 156 -6.12 1.85 -18.45
C THR A 156 -7.44 1.55 -17.75
N THR A 157 -7.45 1.58 -16.41
CA THR A 157 -8.66 1.74 -15.59
C THR A 157 -9.22 3.15 -15.62
N GLU A 158 -8.35 4.17 -15.71
CA GLU A 158 -8.70 5.59 -15.62
C GLU A 158 -8.45 6.29 -16.95
N SER A 159 -9.47 6.34 -17.81
CA SER A 159 -9.35 7.02 -19.11
C SER A 159 -9.28 8.55 -19.00
N HIS A 160 -9.82 9.13 -17.92
CA HIS A 160 -9.86 10.57 -17.69
C HIS A 160 -8.49 11.17 -17.35
N LYS A 161 -7.57 10.37 -16.82
CA LYS A 161 -6.17 10.76 -16.55
C LYS A 161 -5.28 10.74 -17.80
N ILE A 162 -5.75 10.21 -18.92
CA ILE A 162 -4.96 10.12 -20.15
C ILE A 162 -5.02 11.44 -20.92
N PRO A 163 -3.89 12.06 -21.31
CA PRO A 163 -3.88 13.28 -22.09
C PRO A 163 -4.67 13.14 -23.41
N ALA A 164 -5.52 14.12 -23.72
CA ALA A 164 -6.33 14.14 -24.95
C ALA A 164 -5.49 13.99 -26.23
N THR A 165 -4.22 14.43 -26.20
CA THR A 165 -3.23 14.28 -27.27
C THR A 165 -2.87 12.81 -27.55
N ILE A 166 -2.87 11.94 -26.54
CA ILE A 166 -2.71 10.49 -26.69
C ILE A 166 -4.03 9.88 -27.21
N ILE A 167 -5.15 10.22 -26.55
CA ILE A 167 -6.50 9.71 -26.88
C ILE A 167 -6.84 9.92 -28.37
N SER A 168 -6.50 11.09 -28.92
CA SER A 168 -6.75 11.46 -30.33
C SER A 168 -6.01 10.61 -31.36
N ARG A 169 -4.97 9.86 -30.95
CA ARG A 169 -4.09 9.06 -31.83
C ARG A 169 -4.33 7.56 -31.70
N CYS A 170 -5.17 7.14 -30.76
CA CYS A 170 -5.45 5.73 -30.50
C CYS A 170 -6.88 5.35 -30.94
N GLN A 171 -7.04 4.14 -31.47
CA GLN A 171 -8.37 3.56 -31.65
C GLN A 171 -8.90 3.10 -30.29
N GLN A 172 -9.97 3.74 -29.82
CA GLN A 172 -10.52 3.55 -28.47
C GLN A 172 -11.50 2.38 -28.39
N TYR A 173 -11.39 1.59 -27.32
CA TYR A 173 -12.32 0.51 -26.98
C TYR A 173 -12.67 0.57 -25.49
N ASN A 174 -13.94 0.85 -25.19
CA ASN A 174 -14.45 0.95 -23.83
C ASN A 174 -14.99 -0.41 -23.35
N PHE A 175 -14.24 -1.08 -22.49
CA PHE A 175 -14.58 -2.33 -21.83
C PHE A 175 -15.65 -2.05 -20.76
N ARG A 176 -16.76 -2.79 -20.83
CA ARG A 176 -17.85 -2.69 -19.84
C ARG A 176 -17.65 -3.71 -18.73
N LYS A 177 -18.30 -3.50 -17.57
CA LYS A 177 -18.46 -4.57 -16.56
C LYS A 177 -19.13 -5.78 -17.20
N ILE A 178 -18.66 -6.99 -16.87
CA ILE A 178 -19.24 -8.23 -17.36
C ILE A 178 -20.56 -8.48 -16.61
N SER A 179 -21.58 -9.02 -17.28
CA SER A 179 -22.87 -9.24 -16.62
C SER A 179 -22.78 -10.34 -15.54
N LYS A 180 -23.60 -10.23 -14.49
CA LYS A 180 -23.66 -11.24 -13.40
C LYS A 180 -23.89 -12.65 -13.97
N SER A 181 -24.83 -12.79 -14.91
CA SER A 181 -25.13 -14.06 -15.61
C SER A 181 -23.92 -14.64 -16.36
N GLU A 182 -23.17 -13.83 -17.11
CA GLU A 182 -21.95 -14.30 -17.80
C GLU A 182 -20.86 -14.75 -16.82
N LEU A 183 -20.71 -14.08 -15.68
CA LEU A 183 -19.80 -14.47 -14.62
C LEU A 183 -20.24 -15.78 -13.95
N GLU A 184 -21.51 -15.91 -13.58
CA GLU A 184 -22.09 -17.14 -13.01
C GLU A 184 -21.85 -18.35 -13.92
N GLN A 185 -22.17 -18.23 -15.21
CA GLN A 185 -21.95 -19.31 -16.18
C GLN A 185 -20.47 -19.66 -16.34
N ASN A 186 -19.57 -18.66 -16.33
CA ASN A 186 -18.13 -18.90 -16.38
C ASN A 186 -17.62 -19.65 -15.13
N LEU A 187 -18.05 -19.25 -13.94
CA LEU A 187 -17.69 -19.90 -12.67
C LEU A 187 -18.20 -21.35 -12.63
N ILE A 188 -19.45 -21.59 -13.04
CA ILE A 188 -20.04 -22.94 -13.16
C ILE A 188 -19.23 -23.82 -14.11
N ASN A 189 -18.89 -23.31 -15.31
CA ASN A 189 -18.10 -24.05 -16.29
C ASN A 189 -16.70 -24.44 -15.74
N ILE A 190 -16.07 -23.54 -14.99
CA ILE A 190 -14.76 -23.76 -14.36
C ILE A 190 -14.86 -24.81 -13.24
N LEU A 191 -15.86 -24.71 -12.37
CA LEU A 191 -16.08 -25.66 -11.27
C LEU A 191 -16.40 -27.07 -11.77
N ASN A 192 -17.22 -27.17 -12.82
CA ASN A 192 -17.50 -28.44 -13.50
C ASN A 192 -16.23 -29.06 -14.08
N HIS A 193 -15.36 -28.25 -14.71
CA HIS A 193 -14.07 -28.71 -15.25
C HIS A 193 -13.10 -29.16 -14.14
N GLU A 194 -13.05 -28.44 -13.01
CA GLU A 194 -12.23 -28.81 -11.84
C GLU A 194 -12.86 -29.92 -10.97
N GLN A 195 -14.06 -30.41 -11.32
CA GLN A 195 -14.82 -31.41 -10.56
C GLN A 195 -15.05 -31.00 -9.08
N ILE A 196 -15.35 -29.72 -8.87
CA ILE A 196 -15.61 -29.11 -7.56
C ILE A 196 -17.12 -29.03 -7.34
N LYS A 197 -17.60 -29.40 -6.15
CA LYS A 197 -19.02 -29.26 -5.78
C LYS A 197 -19.33 -27.81 -5.41
N PHE A 198 -20.53 -27.34 -5.74
CA PHE A 198 -20.97 -25.97 -5.45
C PHE A 198 -22.48 -25.86 -5.26
N GLU A 199 -22.90 -24.81 -4.56
CA GLU A 199 -24.28 -24.34 -4.45
C GLU A 199 -24.52 -23.16 -5.41
N GLU A 200 -25.63 -23.14 -6.15
CA GLU A 200 -25.93 -22.04 -7.09
C GLU A 200 -25.99 -20.65 -6.41
N LEU A 201 -26.47 -20.59 -5.16
CA LEU A 201 -26.54 -19.35 -4.39
C LEU A 201 -25.13 -18.82 -4.05
N ALA A 202 -24.17 -19.71 -3.79
CA ALA A 202 -22.78 -19.32 -3.57
C ALA A 202 -22.17 -18.70 -4.84
N ILE A 203 -22.48 -19.23 -6.02
CA ILE A 203 -21.99 -18.67 -7.29
C ILE A 203 -22.59 -17.29 -7.56
N LYS A 204 -23.87 -17.10 -7.26
CA LYS A 204 -24.55 -15.79 -7.36
C LYS A 204 -23.92 -14.74 -6.43
N GLU A 205 -23.61 -15.12 -5.18
CA GLU A 205 -22.93 -14.23 -4.24
C GLU A 205 -21.50 -13.90 -4.71
N ILE A 206 -20.73 -14.87 -5.21
CA ILE A 206 -19.39 -14.64 -5.78
C ILE A 206 -19.47 -13.70 -7.00
N ALA A 207 -20.45 -13.89 -7.89
CA ALA A 207 -20.66 -13.02 -9.04
C ALA A 207 -21.06 -11.60 -8.63
N LEU A 208 -21.88 -11.44 -7.59
CA LEU A 208 -22.24 -10.16 -6.99
C LEU A 208 -21.01 -9.44 -6.41
N LEU A 209 -20.25 -10.11 -5.54
CA LEU A 209 -19.04 -9.58 -4.89
C LEU A 209 -17.94 -9.19 -5.88
N SER A 210 -17.91 -9.83 -7.05
CA SER A 210 -16.91 -9.52 -8.08
C SER A 210 -17.17 -8.25 -8.90
N ASP A 211 -18.33 -7.60 -8.75
CA ASP A 211 -18.67 -6.31 -9.39
C ASP A 211 -18.35 -6.22 -10.91
N GLY A 212 -18.60 -7.31 -11.64
CA GLY A 212 -18.36 -7.36 -13.09
C GLY A 212 -16.91 -7.67 -13.51
N SER A 213 -16.04 -8.02 -12.57
CA SER A 213 -14.63 -8.39 -12.80
C SER A 213 -14.44 -9.91 -12.88
N ALA A 214 -13.95 -10.39 -14.03
CA ALA A 214 -13.61 -11.80 -14.22
C ALA A 214 -12.37 -12.24 -13.44
N ARG A 215 -11.45 -11.30 -13.13
CA ARG A 215 -10.25 -11.61 -12.35
C ARG A 215 -10.62 -11.81 -10.88
N ASP A 216 -11.46 -10.92 -10.35
CA ASP A 216 -11.77 -10.90 -8.94
C ASP A 216 -12.79 -12.00 -8.61
N SER A 217 -13.74 -12.33 -9.50
CA SER A 217 -14.62 -13.51 -9.33
C SER A 217 -13.85 -14.83 -9.21
N LEU A 218 -12.79 -15.02 -10.00
CA LEU A 218 -11.93 -16.20 -9.90
C LEU A 218 -11.04 -16.19 -8.66
N SER A 219 -10.64 -15.01 -8.21
CA SER A 219 -9.80 -14.85 -7.00
C SER A 219 -10.63 -15.11 -5.73
N ILE A 220 -11.86 -14.62 -5.69
CA ILE A 220 -12.87 -14.93 -4.67
C ILE A 220 -13.17 -16.43 -4.68
N LEU A 221 -13.46 -17.02 -5.84
CA LEU A 221 -13.75 -18.45 -5.95
C LEU A 221 -12.60 -19.32 -5.43
N GLU A 222 -11.35 -18.97 -5.77
CA GLU A 222 -10.15 -19.70 -5.34
C GLU A 222 -10.02 -19.73 -3.81
N GLN A 223 -10.25 -18.60 -3.14
CA GLN A 223 -10.25 -18.52 -1.67
C GLN A 223 -11.35 -19.41 -1.06
N VAL A 224 -12.57 -19.36 -1.61
CA VAL A 224 -13.70 -20.20 -1.15
C VAL A 224 -13.40 -21.68 -1.35
N VAL A 225 -12.81 -22.08 -2.48
CA VAL A 225 -12.39 -23.47 -2.76
C VAL A 225 -11.30 -23.95 -1.78
N MET A 226 -10.34 -23.09 -1.42
CA MET A 226 -9.31 -23.42 -0.44
C MET A 226 -9.89 -23.62 0.97
N PHE A 227 -10.71 -22.68 1.44
CA PHE A 227 -11.32 -22.71 2.78
C PHE A 227 -12.29 -23.89 2.95
N SER A 228 -13.13 -24.14 1.96
CA SER A 228 -14.20 -25.16 2.00
C SER A 228 -13.74 -26.58 1.66
N ASN A 229 -12.45 -26.81 1.46
CA ASN A 229 -11.89 -28.09 1.00
C ASN A 229 -12.60 -28.63 -0.28
N ARG A 230 -12.67 -27.78 -1.32
CA ARG A 230 -13.34 -28.06 -2.63
C ARG A 230 -14.86 -28.31 -2.55
N ASN A 231 -15.59 -27.56 -1.70
CA ASN A 231 -17.06 -27.59 -1.67
C ASN A 231 -17.65 -26.19 -1.47
N VAL A 232 -17.92 -25.47 -2.57
CA VAL A 232 -18.31 -24.05 -2.58
C VAL A 232 -19.75 -23.86 -2.09
N THR A 233 -19.91 -23.58 -0.79
CA THR A 233 -21.21 -23.28 -0.15
C THR A 233 -21.40 -21.80 0.11
N LEU A 234 -22.66 -21.36 0.27
CA LEU A 234 -22.97 -19.97 0.61
C LEU A 234 -22.44 -19.58 2.00
N GLU A 235 -22.46 -20.51 2.97
CA GLU A 235 -21.86 -20.31 4.30
C GLU A 235 -20.36 -20.02 4.20
N ALA A 236 -19.63 -20.73 3.32
CA ALA A 236 -18.20 -20.50 3.10
C ALA A 236 -17.91 -19.14 2.47
N VAL A 237 -18.72 -18.68 1.50
CA VAL A 237 -18.60 -17.33 0.93
C VAL A 237 -18.80 -16.27 2.04
N ASN A 238 -19.90 -16.39 2.79
CA ASN A 238 -20.23 -15.43 3.84
C ASN A 238 -19.18 -15.39 4.97
N THR A 239 -18.57 -16.53 5.30
CA THR A 239 -17.55 -16.61 6.35
C THR A 239 -16.23 -15.94 5.92
N ILE A 240 -15.81 -16.11 4.67
CA ILE A 240 -14.50 -15.59 4.19
C ILE A 240 -14.55 -14.09 3.94
N PHE A 241 -15.64 -13.61 3.32
CA PHE A 241 -15.80 -12.19 2.99
C PHE A 241 -16.53 -11.41 4.10
N ALA A 242 -16.79 -12.07 5.23
CA ALA A 242 -17.56 -11.56 6.36
C ALA A 242 -18.91 -10.91 5.94
N THR A 243 -19.47 -11.36 4.81
CA THR A 243 -20.65 -10.74 4.20
C THR A 243 -21.90 -11.11 5.00
N VAL A 244 -22.68 -10.09 5.30
CA VAL A 244 -23.96 -10.25 5.99
C VAL A 244 -24.92 -10.97 5.06
N SER A 245 -25.55 -12.06 5.52
CA SER A 245 -26.55 -12.77 4.71
C SER A 245 -27.72 -11.83 4.36
N LYS A 246 -28.36 -12.05 3.20
CA LYS A 246 -29.58 -11.29 2.80
C LYS A 246 -30.59 -11.18 3.95
N GLN A 247 -30.83 -12.28 4.66
CA GLN A 247 -31.81 -12.33 5.74
C GLN A 247 -31.43 -11.42 6.92
N ASN A 248 -30.14 -11.37 7.29
CA ASN A 248 -29.64 -10.46 8.31
C ASN A 248 -29.73 -8.99 7.83
N LYS A 249 -29.46 -8.68 6.55
CA LYS A 249 -29.68 -7.32 5.98
C LYS A 249 -31.14 -6.89 6.09
N LEU A 250 -32.08 -7.77 5.74
CA LEU A 250 -33.52 -7.50 5.86
C LEU A 250 -33.96 -7.39 7.32
N ALA A 251 -33.35 -8.14 8.25
CA ALA A 251 -33.62 -8.01 9.68
C ALA A 251 -33.16 -6.65 10.23
N ILE A 252 -31.99 -6.16 9.82
CA ILE A 252 -31.51 -4.80 10.20
C ILE A 252 -32.50 -3.74 9.73
N LEU A 253 -32.88 -3.75 8.44
CA LEU A 253 -33.86 -2.80 7.90
C LEU A 253 -35.21 -2.89 8.62
N LYS A 254 -35.73 -4.11 8.81
CA LYS A 254 -36.97 -4.34 9.55
C LYS A 254 -36.91 -3.74 10.96
N ASN A 255 -35.85 -4.02 11.71
CA ASN A 255 -35.68 -3.52 13.09
C ASN A 255 -35.52 -1.98 13.14
N ILE A 256 -34.92 -1.35 12.12
CA ILE A 256 -34.89 0.12 11.99
C ILE A 256 -36.30 0.67 11.79
N PHE A 257 -37.08 0.12 10.85
CA PHE A 257 -38.44 0.57 10.54
C PHE A 257 -39.45 0.31 11.67
N GLU A 258 -39.29 -0.80 12.40
CA GLU A 258 -40.05 -1.11 13.62
C GLU A 258 -39.57 -0.29 14.84
N ASN A 259 -38.48 0.48 14.69
CA ASN A 259 -37.75 1.18 15.75
C ASN A 259 -37.54 0.30 17.00
N ASN A 260 -36.84 -0.81 16.78
CA ASN A 260 -36.39 -1.78 17.77
C ASN A 260 -34.89 -1.56 18.04
N ALA A 261 -34.57 -0.45 18.71
CA ALA A 261 -33.19 0.00 18.93
C ALA A 261 -32.29 -1.06 19.59
N ASN A 262 -32.80 -1.83 20.56
CA ASN A 262 -32.04 -2.89 21.22
C ASN A 262 -31.54 -3.95 20.23
N GLU A 263 -32.44 -4.44 19.36
CA GLU A 263 -32.12 -5.49 18.39
C GLU A 263 -31.17 -4.99 17.29
N VAL A 264 -31.29 -3.71 16.89
CA VAL A 264 -30.36 -3.06 15.95
C VAL A 264 -28.95 -2.99 16.54
N LEU A 265 -28.81 -2.50 17.78
CA LEU A 265 -27.50 -2.36 18.44
C LEU A 265 -26.87 -3.72 18.79
N GLU A 266 -27.66 -4.70 19.22
CA GLU A 266 -27.19 -6.07 19.39
C GLU A 266 -26.71 -6.68 18.06
N THR A 267 -27.44 -6.45 16.97
CA THR A 267 -27.04 -6.95 15.64
C THR A 267 -25.75 -6.27 15.19
N SER A 268 -25.61 -4.95 15.38
CA SER A 268 -24.37 -4.21 15.08
C SER A 268 -23.14 -4.82 15.77
N LYS A 269 -23.25 -5.10 17.08
CA LYS A 269 -22.18 -5.72 17.86
C LYS A 269 -21.86 -7.15 17.41
N LYS A 270 -22.87 -7.95 17.08
CA LYS A 270 -22.69 -9.31 16.53
C LYS A 270 -21.93 -9.29 15.19
N LEU A 271 -22.18 -8.28 14.35
CA LEU A 271 -21.48 -8.07 13.08
C LEU A 271 -20.03 -7.60 13.27
N TYR A 272 -19.79 -6.70 14.23
CA TYR A 272 -18.42 -6.30 14.60
C TYR A 272 -17.56 -7.48 15.04
N PHE A 273 -18.05 -8.30 15.98
CA PHE A 273 -17.33 -9.50 16.44
C PHE A 273 -17.19 -10.58 15.35
N ALA A 274 -17.95 -10.50 14.26
CA ALA A 274 -17.80 -11.35 13.08
C ALA A 274 -16.78 -10.81 12.05
N GLY A 275 -16.25 -9.60 12.24
CA GLY A 275 -15.31 -8.96 11.31
C GLY A 275 -15.96 -8.45 10.03
N THR A 276 -17.26 -8.13 10.05
CA THR A 276 -17.99 -7.63 8.88
C THR A 276 -17.43 -6.31 8.36
N ASP A 277 -17.24 -6.22 7.04
CA ASP A 277 -16.99 -4.98 6.32
C ASP A 277 -18.25 -4.09 6.35
N PHE A 278 -18.18 -2.99 7.11
CA PHE A 278 -19.30 -2.07 7.30
C PHE A 278 -19.54 -1.17 6.08
N GLU A 279 -18.54 -0.90 5.22
CA GLU A 279 -18.71 -0.18 3.96
C GLU A 279 -19.51 -1.02 2.97
N LEU A 280 -19.11 -2.27 2.77
CA LEU A 280 -19.83 -3.22 1.93
C LEU A 280 -21.24 -3.51 2.47
N LEU A 281 -21.41 -3.59 3.81
CA LEU A 281 -22.73 -3.72 4.42
C LEU A 281 -23.61 -2.51 4.10
N ALA A 282 -23.13 -1.28 4.35
CA ALA A 282 -23.89 -0.05 4.10
C ALA A 282 -24.29 0.11 2.62
N ILE A 283 -23.38 -0.19 1.68
CA ILE A 283 -23.68 -0.22 0.24
C ILE A 283 -24.79 -1.25 -0.04
N SER A 284 -24.69 -2.46 0.52
CA SER A 284 -25.68 -3.51 0.26
C SER A 284 -27.05 -3.27 0.93
N LEU A 285 -27.11 -2.46 1.99
CA LEU A 285 -28.38 -1.96 2.55
C LEU A 285 -28.98 -0.87 1.65
N LEU A 286 -28.15 0.01 1.09
CA LEU A 286 -28.56 1.03 0.12
C LEU A 286 -29.14 0.41 -1.16
N ASP A 287 -28.52 -0.65 -1.69
CA ASP A 287 -29.06 -1.39 -2.85
C ASP A 287 -30.46 -1.96 -2.56
N ILE A 288 -30.69 -2.52 -1.37
CA ILE A 288 -32.01 -3.03 -0.97
C ILE A 288 -33.03 -1.89 -0.86
N LEU A 289 -32.67 -0.78 -0.22
CA LEU A 289 -33.55 0.40 -0.12
C LEU A 289 -33.91 0.98 -1.50
N LYS A 290 -32.95 0.99 -2.41
CA LYS A 290 -33.14 1.38 -3.81
C LYS A 290 -34.11 0.44 -4.53
N GLU A 291 -33.97 -0.88 -4.42
CA GLU A 291 -34.92 -1.83 -5.02
C GLU A 291 -36.34 -1.64 -4.48
N ILE A 292 -36.50 -1.39 -3.17
CA ILE A 292 -37.81 -1.08 -2.56
C ILE A 292 -38.40 0.19 -3.19
N PHE A 293 -37.59 1.24 -3.35
CA PHE A 293 -38.02 2.51 -3.92
C PHE A 293 -38.39 2.38 -5.42
N GLU A 294 -37.53 1.76 -6.23
CA GLU A 294 -37.77 1.54 -7.66
C GLU A 294 -39.03 0.69 -7.88
N PHE A 295 -39.21 -0.38 -7.08
CA PHE A 295 -40.42 -1.19 -7.13
C PHE A 295 -41.67 -0.41 -6.70
N LYS A 296 -41.61 0.36 -5.59
CA LYS A 296 -42.73 1.20 -5.13
C LYS A 296 -43.17 2.22 -6.18
N GLN A 297 -42.23 2.80 -6.94
CA GLN A 297 -42.53 3.82 -7.95
C GLN A 297 -43.01 3.24 -9.28
N THR A 298 -42.68 1.98 -9.62
CA THR A 298 -42.90 1.42 -10.97
C THR A 298 -43.73 0.13 -11.02
N ASN A 299 -43.84 -0.61 -9.90
CA ASN A 299 -44.32 -1.99 -9.81
C ASN A 299 -43.64 -2.97 -10.79
N ASN A 300 -42.47 -2.62 -11.33
CA ASN A 300 -41.79 -3.41 -12.34
C ASN A 300 -40.78 -4.39 -11.71
N LEU A 301 -41.00 -5.68 -11.94
CA LEU A 301 -40.17 -6.77 -11.41
C LEU A 301 -38.74 -6.78 -11.96
N ASN A 302 -38.48 -6.12 -13.09
CA ASN A 302 -37.15 -6.07 -13.70
C ASN A 302 -36.10 -5.30 -12.86
N PHE A 303 -36.53 -4.50 -11.89
CA PHE A 303 -35.65 -3.80 -10.95
C PHE A 303 -35.25 -4.65 -9.74
N LEU A 304 -35.93 -5.78 -9.50
CA LEU A 304 -35.64 -6.66 -8.37
C LEU A 304 -34.51 -7.63 -8.71
N THR A 305 -33.33 -7.43 -8.12
CA THR A 305 -32.16 -8.30 -8.26
C THR A 305 -31.78 -9.00 -6.96
N ILE A 306 -32.11 -8.40 -5.81
CA ILE A 306 -31.86 -8.91 -4.46
C ILE A 306 -33.17 -9.38 -3.81
N LEU A 307 -34.22 -8.58 -3.91
CA LEU A 307 -35.52 -8.86 -3.29
C LEU A 307 -36.38 -9.81 -4.11
N SER A 308 -37.13 -10.66 -3.42
CA SER A 308 -38.28 -11.35 -4.01
C SER A 308 -39.46 -10.37 -4.10
N LYS A 309 -40.38 -10.67 -5.02
CA LYS A 309 -41.63 -9.90 -5.17
C LYS A 309 -42.38 -9.71 -3.84
N THR A 310 -42.49 -10.76 -3.04
CA THR A 310 -43.21 -10.72 -1.75
C THR A 310 -42.52 -9.85 -0.70
N GLU A 311 -41.18 -9.89 -0.61
CA GLU A 311 -40.44 -8.99 0.29
C GLU A 311 -40.60 -7.52 -0.16
N ALA A 312 -40.45 -7.26 -1.46
CA ALA A 312 -40.59 -5.92 -2.03
C ALA A 312 -42.00 -5.34 -1.84
N GLU A 313 -43.06 -6.14 -2.04
CA GLU A 313 -44.45 -5.72 -1.80
C GLU A 313 -44.69 -5.36 -0.33
N ILE A 314 -44.16 -6.12 0.63
CA ILE A 314 -44.33 -5.84 2.07
C ILE A 314 -43.70 -4.49 2.45
N PHE A 315 -42.45 -4.24 2.04
CA PHE A 315 -41.79 -2.96 2.30
C PHE A 315 -42.45 -1.80 1.54
N ALA A 316 -42.73 -1.96 0.25
CA ALA A 316 -43.30 -0.91 -0.59
C ALA A 316 -44.71 -0.48 -0.16
N ASN A 317 -45.50 -1.38 0.45
CA ASN A 317 -46.82 -1.05 0.98
C ASN A 317 -46.77 -0.27 2.30
N LYS A 318 -45.76 -0.53 3.14
CA LYS A 318 -45.68 -0.03 4.53
C LYS A 318 -44.81 1.21 4.70
N LEU A 319 -43.90 1.46 3.76
CA LEU A 319 -43.01 2.63 3.74
C LEU A 319 -43.49 3.68 2.74
N THR A 320 -43.28 4.95 3.07
CA THR A 320 -43.50 6.07 2.15
C THR A 320 -42.25 6.36 1.33
N SER A 321 -42.42 6.97 0.15
CA SER A 321 -41.28 7.33 -0.70
C SER A 321 -40.36 8.37 -0.03
N LYS A 322 -40.87 9.19 0.90
CA LYS A 322 -40.07 10.14 1.68
C LYS A 322 -39.16 9.44 2.69
N GLU A 323 -39.70 8.49 3.45
CA GLU A 323 -38.93 7.70 4.44
C GLU A 323 -37.79 6.91 3.77
N LEU A 324 -38.05 6.33 2.59
CA LEU A 324 -37.04 5.63 1.80
C LEU A 324 -35.92 6.58 1.33
N VAL A 325 -36.27 7.74 0.76
CA VAL A 325 -35.28 8.73 0.32
C VAL A 325 -34.46 9.25 1.50
N SER A 326 -35.07 9.58 2.63
CA SER A 326 -34.34 10.04 3.83
C SER A 326 -33.30 9.03 4.34
N LEU A 327 -33.59 7.72 4.27
CA LEU A 327 -32.60 6.69 4.61
C LEU A 327 -31.52 6.50 3.54
N ILE A 328 -31.86 6.60 2.26
CA ILE A 328 -30.91 6.52 1.15
C ILE A 328 -29.92 7.70 1.25
N ASP A 329 -30.42 8.92 1.46
CA ASP A 329 -29.62 10.12 1.66
C ASP A 329 -28.72 9.97 2.90
N LEU A 330 -29.28 9.50 4.03
CA LEU A 330 -28.51 9.24 5.26
C LEU A 330 -27.37 8.25 5.02
N LEU A 331 -27.60 7.13 4.34
CA LEU A 331 -26.53 6.17 4.03
C LEU A 331 -25.50 6.76 3.07
N THR A 332 -25.94 7.45 2.01
CA THR A 332 -25.09 8.03 0.98
C THR A 332 -24.15 9.12 1.55
N ASP A 333 -24.69 10.05 2.34
CA ASP A 333 -23.95 11.16 2.95
C ASP A 333 -22.92 10.72 4.00
N ASN A 334 -23.08 9.50 4.53
CA ASN A 334 -22.24 8.98 5.59
C ASN A 334 -21.30 7.85 5.11
N LEU A 335 -21.51 7.25 3.94
CA LEU A 335 -20.60 6.29 3.31
C LEU A 335 -19.18 6.87 3.14
N ASN A 336 -19.06 8.03 2.48
CA ASN A 336 -17.77 8.69 2.27
C ASN A 336 -17.06 9.07 3.59
N LYS A 337 -17.84 9.42 4.63
CA LYS A 337 -17.31 9.80 5.94
C LYS A 337 -16.86 8.58 6.76
N MET A 338 -17.55 7.45 6.62
CA MET A 338 -17.18 6.18 7.22
C MET A 338 -15.86 5.66 6.63
N LYS A 339 -15.65 5.81 5.32
CA LYS A 339 -14.40 5.43 4.64
C LYS A 339 -13.17 6.18 5.18
N LEU A 340 -13.35 7.42 5.62
CA LEU A 340 -12.30 8.26 6.20
C LEU A 340 -12.18 8.12 7.74
N ALA A 341 -13.04 7.33 8.39
CA ALA A 341 -13.09 7.23 9.84
C ALA A 341 -12.08 6.21 10.39
N LYS A 342 -11.40 6.56 11.49
CA LYS A 342 -10.48 5.66 12.22
C LYS A 342 -11.15 4.38 12.76
N SER A 343 -12.48 4.38 12.93
CA SER A 343 -13.29 3.20 13.23
C SER A 343 -14.56 3.23 12.40
N GLN A 344 -14.69 2.29 11.46
CA GLN A 344 -15.87 2.14 10.62
C GLN A 344 -17.09 1.66 11.43
N GLU A 345 -16.88 0.76 12.42
CA GLU A 345 -17.93 0.25 13.32
C GLU A 345 -18.66 1.40 14.02
N LEU A 346 -17.91 2.28 14.70
CA LEU A 346 -18.49 3.40 15.45
C LEU A 346 -19.29 4.33 14.52
N TYR A 347 -18.79 4.55 13.30
CA TYR A 347 -19.49 5.37 12.32
C TYR A 347 -20.77 4.70 11.81
N PHE A 348 -20.75 3.38 11.61
CA PHE A 348 -21.91 2.59 11.24
C PHE A 348 -22.97 2.57 12.35
N GLU A 349 -22.58 2.39 13.62
CA GLU A 349 -23.48 2.47 14.78
C GLU A 349 -24.14 3.86 14.87
N LEU A 350 -23.39 4.94 14.61
CA LEU A 350 -23.95 6.29 14.51
C LEU A 350 -24.93 6.47 13.34
N ILE A 351 -24.71 5.82 12.19
CA ILE A 351 -25.68 5.79 11.08
C ILE A 351 -26.96 5.06 11.51
N LEU A 352 -26.84 3.90 12.16
CA LEU A 352 -27.99 3.13 12.66
C LEU A 352 -28.81 3.92 13.69
N LEU A 353 -28.16 4.62 14.63
CA LEU A 353 -28.83 5.48 15.61
C LEU A 353 -29.58 6.65 14.94
N LYS A 354 -28.97 7.31 13.94
CA LYS A 354 -29.66 8.33 13.13
C LYS A 354 -30.85 7.74 12.36
N ALA A 355 -30.70 6.54 11.80
CA ALA A 355 -31.76 5.87 11.06
C ALA A 355 -32.95 5.53 11.97
N LEU A 356 -32.70 5.07 13.20
CA LEU A 356 -33.73 4.83 14.22
C LEU A 356 -34.50 6.11 14.57
N SER A 357 -33.82 7.26 14.70
CA SER A 357 -34.45 8.54 15.05
C SER A 357 -35.52 8.99 14.04
N PHE A 358 -35.41 8.60 12.77
CA PHE A 358 -36.44 8.88 11.75
C PHE A 358 -37.76 8.13 11.96
N PHE A 359 -37.75 7.05 12.77
CA PHE A 359 -38.93 6.20 13.04
C PHE A 359 -39.33 6.22 14.52
N GLU A 360 -38.83 7.17 15.33
CA GLU A 360 -39.22 7.34 16.74
C GLU A 360 -40.74 7.52 16.90
N ASP A 361 -41.30 8.49 16.19
CA ASP A 361 -42.73 8.82 16.22
C ASP A 361 -43.59 8.07 15.18
N ASN A 362 -42.99 7.21 14.36
CA ASN A 362 -43.61 6.68 13.13
C ASN A 362 -43.18 5.23 12.83
N LYS A 363 -43.29 4.37 13.85
CA LYS A 363 -42.98 2.94 13.76
C LYS A 363 -43.83 2.23 12.70
N LYS A 364 -43.21 1.40 11.88
CA LYS A 364 -43.91 0.54 10.91
C LYS A 364 -44.09 -0.84 11.50
N ASP A 365 -45.25 -1.46 11.29
CA ASP A 365 -45.45 -2.89 11.57
C ASP A 365 -45.01 -3.69 10.34
N LEU A 366 -43.90 -4.43 10.41
CA LEU A 366 -43.42 -5.32 9.35
C LEU A 366 -43.50 -6.80 9.78
N THR A 367 -44.43 -7.15 10.67
CA THR A 367 -44.62 -8.52 11.18
C THR A 367 -44.85 -9.55 10.07
N ASP A 368 -45.58 -9.19 9.02
CA ASP A 368 -45.80 -10.01 7.81
C ASP A 368 -44.50 -10.45 7.09
N LEU A 369 -43.38 -9.75 7.31
CA LEU A 369 -42.08 -10.14 6.76
C LEU A 369 -41.50 -11.32 7.56
N VAL A 370 -41.84 -12.53 7.11
CA VAL A 370 -41.32 -13.80 7.65
C VAL A 370 -39.89 -14.02 7.16
N LEU A 371 -38.91 -13.67 7.99
CA LEU A 371 -37.50 -14.02 7.81
C LEU A 371 -37.24 -15.37 8.51
N SER A 372 -36.66 -16.35 7.82
CA SER A 372 -36.33 -17.63 8.45
C SER A 372 -35.19 -17.46 9.46
N ASN A 373 -35.47 -17.67 10.75
CA ASN A 373 -34.52 -17.73 11.87
C ASN A 373 -33.19 -16.99 11.67
N GLY A 374 -33.24 -15.65 11.68
CA GLY A 374 -32.02 -14.84 11.75
C GLY A 374 -31.21 -15.13 13.02
N ILE A 375 -29.89 -14.94 12.93
CA ILE A 375 -28.95 -14.92 14.06
C ILE A 375 -28.85 -16.25 14.86
N LYS A 376 -28.44 -17.34 14.21
CA LYS A 376 -27.82 -18.50 14.89
C LYS A 376 -26.41 -18.88 14.43
N ASP A 377 -25.99 -18.45 13.24
CA ASP A 377 -24.81 -19.01 12.57
C ASP A 377 -23.52 -18.17 12.68
N PHE A 378 -23.54 -17.04 13.39
CA PHE A 378 -22.29 -16.35 13.77
C PHE A 378 -21.57 -17.14 14.85
N LYS A 379 -20.75 -18.11 14.43
CA LYS A 379 -19.74 -18.74 15.29
C LYS A 379 -18.76 -17.66 15.74
N MET A 380 -18.85 -17.25 17.00
CA MET A 380 -17.85 -16.36 17.60
C MET A 380 -16.48 -17.03 17.49
N VAL A 381 -15.58 -16.45 16.69
CA VAL A 381 -14.16 -16.83 16.70
C VAL A 381 -13.52 -16.18 17.91
N GLN A 382 -13.82 -16.73 19.09
CA GLN A 382 -12.98 -16.48 20.26
C GLN A 382 -11.62 -17.14 19.99
N PRO A 383 -10.49 -16.43 20.15
CA PRO A 383 -9.18 -17.06 20.07
C PRO A 383 -9.00 -17.96 21.29
N GLU A 384 -9.38 -19.24 21.15
CA GLU A 384 -8.94 -20.29 22.06
C GLU A 384 -7.40 -20.37 21.97
N ILE A 385 -6.72 -19.75 22.93
CA ILE A 385 -5.29 -19.98 23.17
C ILE A 385 -5.14 -21.42 23.65
N LYS A 386 -5.09 -22.34 22.68
CA LYS A 386 -4.66 -23.71 22.91
C LYS A 386 -3.16 -23.65 23.10
N GLU A 387 -2.71 -23.84 24.35
CA GLU A 387 -1.33 -24.17 24.67
C GLU A 387 -0.95 -25.50 24.00
N GLN A 388 -0.62 -25.45 22.71
CA GLN A 388 0.02 -26.55 22.01
C GLN A 388 1.46 -26.62 22.47
N ASN A 389 1.71 -27.47 23.46
CA ASN A 389 3.04 -27.89 23.87
C ASN A 389 3.81 -28.44 22.67
N ILE A 390 4.64 -27.60 22.06
CA ILE A 390 5.68 -28.00 21.09
C ILE A 390 7.02 -27.55 21.66
N TYR A 391 7.47 -28.26 22.69
CA TYR A 391 8.88 -28.28 23.10
C TYR A 391 9.48 -29.63 22.70
N PRO A 392 10.48 -29.68 21.80
CA PRO A 392 11.18 -30.93 21.52
C PRO A 392 12.01 -31.37 22.73
N GLU A 393 11.96 -32.66 23.05
CA GLU A 393 12.65 -33.22 24.20
C GLU A 393 14.18 -33.03 24.13
N SER A 394 14.75 -32.43 25.17
CA SER A 394 16.14 -32.70 25.56
C SER A 394 16.28 -32.71 27.08
N ASN A 395 16.22 -33.90 27.66
CA ASN A 395 16.45 -34.11 29.08
C ASN A 395 17.94 -33.89 29.42
N LYS A 396 18.23 -33.01 30.39
CA LYS A 396 19.01 -33.37 31.60
C LYS A 396 19.13 -32.25 32.64
N ASN A 397 18.68 -32.57 33.85
CA ASN A 397 18.95 -31.90 35.15
C ASN A 397 18.28 -30.51 35.29
N ILE A 398 17.65 -30.10 36.39
CA ILE A 398 17.87 -30.41 37.82
C ILE A 398 16.51 -30.55 38.58
N LYS A 399 16.53 -31.22 39.75
CA LYS A 399 15.39 -31.54 40.66
C LYS A 399 14.60 -30.27 41.10
N ILE A 400 13.27 -30.21 40.93
CA ILE A 400 12.19 -30.67 41.84
C ILE A 400 12.21 -30.06 43.27
N TYR A 401 11.14 -29.33 43.63
CA TYR A 401 10.28 -29.36 44.85
C TYR A 401 9.52 -28.02 44.90
N SER A 402 8.28 -27.86 44.42
CA SER A 402 6.97 -28.46 44.77
C SER A 402 6.32 -27.92 46.05
N LYS A 403 4.97 -27.82 46.01
CA LYS A 403 3.99 -27.31 47.02
C LYS A 403 3.75 -25.79 47.03
N ASN A 404 2.51 -25.29 47.19
CA ASN A 404 1.19 -25.94 47.12
C ASN A 404 0.05 -24.92 46.90
N ASN A 405 -1.09 -25.40 46.43
CA ASN A 405 -2.37 -24.68 46.35
C ASN A 405 -2.90 -24.19 47.72
N ILE A 406 -3.77 -23.17 47.70
CA ILE A 406 -5.09 -23.01 48.39
C ILE A 406 -5.64 -21.63 47.97
N LYS A 407 -6.63 -21.53 47.07
CA LYS A 407 -8.10 -21.55 47.28
C LYS A 407 -8.68 -20.39 48.12
N HIS A 408 -9.60 -19.62 47.50
CA HIS A 408 -10.85 -19.00 48.04
C HIS A 408 -10.85 -18.50 49.51
N ASN A 409 -11.21 -17.26 49.84
CA ASN A 409 -12.50 -16.62 49.55
C ASN A 409 -12.60 -15.19 50.15
N GLN A 410 -13.57 -14.40 49.68
CA GLN A 410 -14.37 -13.39 50.42
C GLN A 410 -13.72 -12.09 50.98
N GLU A 411 -14.29 -10.98 50.50
CA GLU A 411 -14.41 -9.61 51.06
C GLU A 411 -14.97 -9.55 52.52
N PRO A 412 -15.08 -8.37 53.21
CA PRO A 412 -14.52 -7.02 52.96
C PRO A 412 -13.98 -6.30 54.25
N VAL A 413 -13.76 -4.97 54.16
CA VAL A 413 -13.89 -3.93 55.25
C VAL A 413 -12.69 -3.57 56.16
N ASP A 414 -12.32 -2.27 56.07
CA ASP A 414 -11.82 -1.28 57.06
C ASP A 414 -10.47 -1.30 57.81
N ASN A 415 -9.78 -0.17 57.60
CA ASN A 415 -9.30 0.84 58.57
C ASN A 415 -8.15 0.56 59.58
N ASN A 416 -7.22 1.54 59.56
CA ASN A 416 -6.49 2.14 60.69
C ASN A 416 -5.50 1.26 61.49
N LEU A 417 -4.20 1.62 61.43
CA LEU A 417 -3.63 2.56 62.42
C LEU A 417 -2.26 3.15 62.01
N PHE A 418 -1.95 4.33 62.58
CA PHE A 418 -0.68 5.05 62.51
C PHE A 418 0.40 4.47 63.46
N THR A 419 1.69 4.68 63.14
CA THR A 419 2.77 5.34 63.96
C THR A 419 4.10 5.25 63.18
N ALA A 420 4.88 6.33 62.94
CA ALA A 420 5.81 7.01 63.87
C ALA A 420 6.92 6.06 64.42
N GLU A 421 8.23 6.35 64.42
CA GLU A 421 8.96 7.62 64.21
C GLU A 421 10.47 7.40 63.88
N GLN A 422 11.09 8.38 63.20
CA GLN A 422 12.49 8.87 63.27
C GLN A 422 13.72 7.96 63.56
N GLN A 423 14.79 8.18 62.78
CA GLN A 423 16.08 8.66 63.34
C GLN A 423 16.90 9.46 62.30
N GLN A 424 17.65 10.46 62.78
CA GLN A 424 18.39 11.47 61.98
C GLN A 424 19.90 11.23 61.98
N ALA A 425 20.61 11.77 60.98
CA ALA A 425 21.96 12.35 61.15
C ALA A 425 22.25 13.40 60.06
N GLU A 426 22.65 14.60 60.45
CA GLU A 426 23.15 15.69 59.57
C GLU A 426 24.69 15.74 59.59
N ILE A 427 25.32 16.47 58.63
CA ILE A 427 26.26 17.60 58.89
C ILE A 427 27.00 18.12 57.62
N LYS A 428 26.69 19.37 57.23
CA LYS A 428 27.54 20.53 56.79
C LYS A 428 28.38 20.60 55.47
N ASP A 429 28.00 21.61 54.68
CA ASP A 429 28.74 22.84 54.24
C ASP A 429 30.04 22.85 53.35
N ASN A 430 29.86 23.29 52.08
CA ASN A 430 30.56 24.42 51.37
C ASN A 430 32.08 24.25 50.97
N VAL A 431 32.85 25.11 50.24
CA VAL A 431 32.77 26.52 49.71
C VAL A 431 33.62 26.70 48.39
N GLU A 432 33.31 27.74 47.57
CA GLU A 432 34.20 28.63 46.75
C GLU A 432 34.79 28.30 45.34
N ILE A 433 35.29 29.37 44.67
CA ILE A 433 35.40 29.66 43.21
C ILE A 433 36.75 30.36 42.91
N GLU A 434 37.31 30.30 41.69
CA GLU A 434 38.14 31.40 41.13
C GLU A 434 38.28 31.38 39.57
N GLN A 435 38.73 32.50 38.97
CA GLN A 435 38.78 32.83 37.51
C GLN A 435 40.21 32.58 36.93
N GLU A 436 40.65 32.84 35.67
CA GLU A 436 40.46 33.97 34.75
C GLU A 436 41.16 33.73 33.36
N ASP A 437 40.74 34.46 32.30
CA ASP A 437 41.43 34.94 31.07
C ASP A 437 42.00 34.10 29.88
N ILE A 438 41.96 34.75 28.69
CA ILE A 438 42.22 34.29 27.29
C ILE A 438 43.08 35.36 26.54
N PRO A 439 43.99 35.03 25.59
CA PRO A 439 43.84 35.43 24.15
C PRO A 439 44.64 34.55 23.12
N MET A 440 44.80 34.83 21.82
CA MET A 440 43.90 35.10 20.65
C MET A 440 44.77 35.08 19.34
N GLU A 441 44.18 35.13 18.12
CA GLU A 441 44.84 35.24 16.76
C GLU A 441 45.58 33.99 16.18
N GLY A 442 45.63 33.67 14.86
CA GLY A 442 44.90 34.16 13.66
C GLY A 442 45.44 33.66 12.27
N LEU A 443 44.55 33.60 11.25
CA LEU A 443 44.74 33.79 9.77
C LEU A 443 45.35 32.70 8.80
N PHE A 444 44.48 32.29 7.83
CA PHE A 444 44.62 31.92 6.38
C PHE A 444 45.90 31.33 5.72
N GLU A 445 45.73 30.31 4.84
CA GLU A 445 45.80 30.44 3.35
C GLU A 445 45.38 29.17 2.56
N ASN A 446 45.08 29.30 1.26
CA ASN A 446 44.51 28.26 0.36
C ASN A 446 45.55 27.51 -0.51
N SER A 447 45.32 26.23 -0.84
CA SER A 447 45.77 25.65 -2.14
C SER A 447 44.99 24.39 -2.57
N PHE A 448 44.68 24.27 -3.87
CA PHE A 448 44.02 23.11 -4.51
C PHE A 448 45.05 22.10 -5.06
N ILE A 449 44.82 20.79 -4.87
CA ILE A 449 45.47 19.70 -5.62
C ILE A 449 44.44 18.60 -5.97
N ALA A 450 44.59 17.96 -7.13
CA ALA A 450 43.66 16.98 -7.72
C ALA A 450 43.63 15.59 -7.02
N PRO A 451 42.53 14.81 -7.14
CA PRO A 451 42.36 13.55 -6.43
C PRO A 451 43.19 12.38 -7.01
N ALA A 452 43.58 11.45 -6.13
CA ALA A 452 44.38 10.26 -6.45
C ALA A 452 43.55 8.98 -6.59
N ASP A 453 44.08 8.00 -7.32
CA ASP A 453 43.48 6.68 -7.57
C ASP A 453 43.45 5.80 -6.28
N PRO A 454 42.28 5.29 -5.84
CA PRO A 454 42.19 4.44 -4.65
C PRO A 454 41.96 2.96 -5.02
N ASP A 455 43.04 2.18 -5.11
CA ASP A 455 43.01 0.71 -5.17
C ASP A 455 44.07 0.10 -4.25
N GLN A 456 44.08 0.52 -2.96
CA GLN A 456 44.97 -0.04 -1.94
C GLN A 456 44.54 0.31 -0.49
N PHE A 457 43.49 -0.34 0.06
CA PHE A 457 43.26 -0.34 1.52
C PHE A 457 42.65 -1.65 2.04
N PHE A 458 43.53 -2.52 2.56
CA PHE A 458 43.23 -3.49 3.60
C PHE A 458 44.32 -3.41 4.66
N THR A 459 43.98 -3.80 5.89
CA THR A 459 44.82 -4.03 7.08
C THR A 459 45.18 -2.85 8.00
N ASN A 460 44.77 -3.07 9.25
CA ASN A 460 45.40 -2.78 10.54
C ASN A 460 45.21 -1.43 11.25
N GLU A 461 44.87 -1.57 12.53
CA GLU A 461 44.72 -0.58 13.60
C GLU A 461 46.10 -0.20 14.17
N GLU A 462 46.25 1.05 14.64
CA GLU A 462 47.01 1.34 15.87
C GLU A 462 46.66 2.76 16.40
N ASN A 463 46.77 2.96 17.71
CA ASN A 463 46.27 4.14 18.43
C ASN A 463 47.23 5.34 18.40
N VAL A 464 46.70 6.58 18.36
CA VAL A 464 47.26 7.74 19.07
C VAL A 464 46.11 8.67 19.54
N GLU A 465 46.27 9.25 20.74
CA GLU A 465 45.31 10.17 21.38
C GLU A 465 45.45 11.65 20.92
N THR A 466 44.70 12.54 21.58
CA THR A 466 44.66 14.02 21.49
C THR A 466 43.84 14.61 20.33
N GLY A 467 43.05 15.68 20.49
CA GLY A 467 42.65 16.40 21.71
C GLY A 467 42.28 17.88 21.45
N ILE A 468 41.38 18.43 22.27
CA ILE A 468 41.01 19.87 22.38
C ILE A 468 40.25 20.47 21.14
N PRO A 469 39.56 21.64 21.22
CA PRO A 469 38.11 21.66 21.46
C PRO A 469 37.28 22.50 20.46
N ALA A 470 35.95 22.37 20.56
CA ALA A 470 35.00 23.28 19.90
C ALA A 470 34.84 24.63 20.63
N SER A 471 34.56 25.70 19.89
CA SER A 471 34.18 27.01 20.44
C SER A 471 32.71 27.35 20.16
N GLU A 472 31.93 27.38 21.24
CA GLU A 472 30.65 28.09 21.39
C GLU A 472 30.72 29.56 20.90
N LYS A 473 29.65 30.35 20.65
CA LYS A 473 28.21 30.35 20.99
C LYS A 473 27.54 31.49 20.20
N VAL A 474 26.24 31.45 19.93
CA VAL A 474 25.28 32.52 20.35
C VAL A 474 23.89 31.90 20.50
N ILE A 475 23.29 32.04 21.69
CA ILE A 475 21.88 31.75 21.94
C ILE A 475 21.12 33.09 21.94
N ILE A 476 20.06 33.20 21.15
CA ILE A 476 19.04 34.24 21.34
C ILE A 476 17.84 33.57 21.99
N LYS A 477 17.45 34.06 23.18
CA LYS A 477 16.22 33.64 23.87
C LYS A 477 15.02 34.47 23.41
N ASN A 478 13.86 33.82 23.31
CA ASN A 478 12.51 34.28 23.63
C ASN A 478 11.66 32.99 23.69
N GLU A 479 11.36 32.43 24.86
CA GLU A 479 10.08 32.65 25.58
C GLU A 479 8.87 32.38 24.65
N GLU A 480 8.52 31.10 24.49
CA GLU A 480 7.55 30.33 25.30
C GLU A 480 6.08 30.46 24.84
N LEU A 481 5.59 29.42 24.16
CA LEU A 481 4.20 28.97 24.20
C LEU A 481 4.19 27.45 24.35
N ASN A 482 3.97 26.99 25.58
CA ASN A 482 3.86 25.57 25.91
C ASN A 482 2.39 25.10 25.81
N GLU A 483 2.08 24.23 24.84
CA GLU A 483 0.88 23.37 24.91
C GLU A 483 1.25 21.89 24.71
N THR A 484 1.53 21.25 25.85
CA THR A 484 1.22 19.83 26.15
C THR A 484 1.56 18.75 25.10
N ASN A 485 2.81 18.27 25.12
CA ASN A 485 3.11 16.87 24.76
C ASN A 485 3.37 16.05 26.04
N SER A 486 2.31 15.50 26.63
CA SER A 486 2.38 14.72 27.86
C SER A 486 2.63 13.23 27.60
N GLY A 487 3.90 12.80 27.65
CA GLY A 487 4.25 11.38 27.71
C GLY A 487 5.69 11.05 27.29
N PHE A 488 6.41 10.35 28.16
CA PHE A 488 7.70 9.67 27.92
C PHE A 488 8.99 10.52 27.81
N GLU A 489 9.39 11.15 28.91
CA GLU A 489 10.83 11.17 29.26
C GLU A 489 11.25 9.77 29.75
N ASN A 490 11.59 8.88 28.81
CA ASN A 490 12.20 7.59 29.17
C ASN A 490 13.58 7.83 29.80
N ASN A 491 13.93 7.03 30.82
CA ASN A 491 15.15 7.22 31.62
C ASN A 491 16.41 6.72 30.88
N ILE A 492 16.82 7.45 29.82
CA ILE A 492 17.89 7.13 28.85
C ILE A 492 19.21 6.72 29.51
N ALA A 493 19.51 7.28 30.68
CA ALA A 493 20.70 6.95 31.47
C ALA A 493 20.78 5.44 31.79
N GLY A 494 19.65 4.76 32.05
CA GLY A 494 19.59 3.34 32.42
C GLY A 494 19.79 2.34 31.28
N ILE A 495 19.88 2.77 30.03
CA ILE A 495 20.04 1.87 28.88
C ILE A 495 21.47 1.31 28.83
N THR A 496 21.70 0.09 29.33
CA THR A 496 23.03 -0.55 29.35
C THR A 496 23.31 -1.46 28.15
N ASN A 497 22.28 -1.83 27.38
CA ASN A 497 22.40 -2.69 26.20
C ASN A 497 21.67 -2.03 25.02
N LEU A 498 22.46 -1.50 24.06
CA LEU A 498 21.95 -0.75 22.92
C LEU A 498 21.28 -1.67 21.88
N ASP A 499 21.82 -2.87 21.64
CA ASP A 499 21.24 -3.85 20.72
C ASP A 499 19.82 -4.25 21.13
N LYS A 500 19.63 -4.61 22.41
CA LYS A 500 18.31 -4.93 22.96
C LYS A 500 17.37 -3.73 22.87
N TYR A 501 17.85 -2.52 23.18
CA TYR A 501 17.03 -1.31 23.10
C TYR A 501 16.59 -1.02 21.65
N ARG A 502 17.49 -1.15 20.68
CA ARG A 502 17.19 -1.02 19.25
C ARG A 502 16.11 -2.03 18.82
N ASP A 503 16.23 -3.29 19.22
CA ASP A 503 15.23 -4.33 18.89
C ASP A 503 13.88 -4.15 19.61
N ASP A 504 13.87 -3.61 20.84
CA ASP A 504 12.62 -3.27 21.55
C ASP A 504 11.92 -2.07 20.89
N ILE A 505 12.68 -1.08 20.38
CA ILE A 505 12.14 0.03 19.58
C ILE A 505 11.59 -0.47 18.23
N LYS A 506 12.33 -1.29 17.47
CA LYS A 506 11.87 -1.88 16.19
C LYS A 506 10.49 -2.55 16.30
N LYS A 507 10.24 -3.25 17.42
CA LYS A 507 8.95 -3.90 17.72
C LYS A 507 7.87 -2.90 18.11
N ARG A 508 8.21 -1.89 18.91
CA ARG A 508 7.26 -0.86 19.39
C ARG A 508 6.69 -0.03 18.23
N ILE A 509 7.54 0.42 17.32
CA ILE A 509 7.14 1.23 16.15
C ILE A 509 6.66 0.39 14.97
N ASN A 510 6.91 -0.93 15.02
CA ASN A 510 6.66 -1.89 13.95
C ASN A 510 7.22 -1.42 12.58
N ILE A 511 8.54 -1.51 12.42
CA ILE A 511 9.28 -1.04 11.22
C ILE A 511 8.77 -1.58 9.86
N TYR A 512 7.95 -2.64 9.87
CA TYR A 512 7.30 -3.19 8.68
C TYR A 512 6.12 -2.36 8.16
N ASN A 513 5.66 -1.36 8.92
CA ASN A 513 4.58 -0.46 8.53
C ASN A 513 5.05 0.78 7.73
N PHE A 514 6.35 1.07 7.69
CA PHE A 514 6.87 2.22 6.93
C PHE A 514 6.78 1.99 5.42
N THR A 515 6.45 3.04 4.67
CA THR A 515 6.38 2.99 3.20
C THR A 515 7.73 2.62 2.58
N ASP A 516 7.70 1.91 1.45
CA ASP A 516 8.93 1.51 0.75
C ASP A 516 9.58 2.69 0.04
N ILE A 517 10.69 3.17 0.59
CA ILE A 517 11.37 4.37 0.11
C ILE A 517 12.43 3.98 -0.92
N ASN A 518 12.18 4.33 -2.18
CA ASN A 518 13.10 4.07 -3.28
C ASN A 518 13.78 5.37 -3.74
N TYR A 519 15.10 5.28 -3.88
CA TYR A 519 16.00 6.35 -4.34
C TYR A 519 16.35 6.16 -5.81
N SER A 520 16.53 7.25 -6.56
CA SER A 520 16.94 7.13 -7.96
C SER A 520 18.42 6.75 -8.05
N VAL A 521 18.78 6.00 -9.09
CA VAL A 521 20.17 5.59 -9.33
C VAL A 521 21.10 6.81 -9.39
N ASN A 522 20.64 7.92 -9.98
CA ASN A 522 21.41 9.17 -10.04
C ASN A 522 21.66 9.81 -8.65
N GLN A 523 20.70 9.78 -7.73
CA GLN A 523 20.91 10.26 -6.35
C GLN A 523 22.02 9.47 -5.64
N ILE A 524 22.03 8.14 -5.81
CA ILE A 524 23.04 7.27 -5.22
C ILE A 524 24.41 7.47 -5.91
N LEU A 525 24.43 7.57 -7.24
CA LEU A 525 25.65 7.82 -8.03
C LEU A 525 26.30 9.16 -7.70
N ASN A 526 25.55 10.23 -7.42
CA ASN A 526 26.11 11.52 -7.03
C ASN A 526 26.98 11.41 -5.77
N ILE A 527 26.52 10.69 -4.75
CA ILE A 527 27.32 10.43 -3.55
C ILE A 527 28.51 9.50 -3.89
N LEU A 528 28.29 8.42 -4.66
CA LEU A 528 29.35 7.45 -4.99
C LEU A 528 30.49 7.98 -5.88
N VAL A 529 30.21 8.93 -6.78
CA VAL A 529 31.24 9.54 -7.63
C VAL A 529 32.08 10.56 -6.85
N ALA A 530 31.47 11.26 -5.89
CA ALA A 530 32.15 12.18 -4.98
C ALA A 530 32.64 11.52 -3.67
N ALA A 531 32.56 10.19 -3.55
CA ALA A 531 32.80 9.51 -2.29
C ALA A 531 34.28 9.49 -1.91
N ASN A 532 34.59 9.82 -0.66
CA ASN A 532 35.93 9.69 -0.09
C ASN A 532 35.90 8.98 1.28
N LYS A 533 37.07 8.51 1.73
CA LYS A 533 37.22 7.72 2.96
C LYS A 533 37.06 8.59 4.22
N GLU A 534 37.62 9.79 4.19
CA GLU A 534 37.67 10.75 5.30
C GLU A 534 36.27 11.18 5.73
N ASN A 535 35.42 11.61 4.80
CA ASN A 535 34.04 11.98 5.08
C ASN A 535 33.21 10.81 5.63
N ARG A 536 33.45 9.59 5.14
CA ARG A 536 32.76 8.40 5.67
C ARG A 536 33.14 8.15 7.13
N GLU A 537 34.42 8.28 7.46
CA GLU A 537 34.94 8.13 8.83
C GLU A 537 34.52 9.29 9.75
N LYS A 538 34.36 10.51 9.21
CA LYS A 538 33.73 11.65 9.90
C LYS A 538 32.28 11.35 10.27
N PHE A 539 31.45 10.91 9.32
CA PHE A 539 30.05 10.54 9.57
C PHE A 539 29.91 9.35 10.53
N GLU A 540 30.73 8.32 10.36
CA GLU A 540 30.70 7.15 11.23
C GLU A 540 31.10 7.48 12.68
N THR A 541 32.13 8.31 12.87
CA THR A 541 32.52 8.80 14.20
C THR A 541 31.39 9.63 14.81
N PHE A 542 30.84 10.58 14.05
CA PHE A 542 29.74 11.46 14.48
C PHE A 542 28.53 10.71 15.04
N PHE A 543 27.94 9.78 14.27
CA PHE A 543 26.77 9.03 14.74
C PHE A 543 27.13 8.11 15.91
N ASN A 544 28.30 7.47 15.91
CA ASN A 544 28.75 6.62 17.01
C ASN A 544 28.95 7.40 18.31
N GLU A 545 29.48 8.63 18.26
CA GLU A 545 29.66 9.48 19.44
C GLU A 545 28.32 9.93 20.02
N LEU A 546 27.39 10.42 19.20
CA LEU A 546 26.05 10.81 19.65
C LEU A 546 25.29 9.64 20.30
N ILE A 547 25.42 8.43 19.75
CA ILE A 547 24.78 7.22 20.31
C ILE A 547 25.46 6.79 21.62
N LYS A 548 26.80 6.88 21.73
CA LYS A 548 27.55 6.54 22.95
C LYS A 548 27.28 7.52 24.10
N THR A 549 27.27 8.82 23.82
CA THR A 549 26.97 9.86 24.82
C THR A 549 25.49 9.90 25.20
N LYS A 550 24.62 9.35 24.34
CA LYS A 550 23.16 9.42 24.45
C LYS A 550 22.68 10.85 24.61
N ASP A 551 23.13 11.73 23.72
CA ASP A 551 22.91 13.17 23.86
C ASP A 551 21.41 13.48 24.03
N LYS A 552 21.07 14.11 25.16
CA LYS A 552 19.68 14.44 25.53
C LYS A 552 19.06 15.52 24.66
N LYS A 553 19.84 16.27 23.88
CA LYS A 553 19.34 17.31 22.98
C LYS A 553 18.74 16.72 21.69
N ILE A 554 19.18 15.53 21.29
CA ILE A 554 18.69 14.79 20.12
C ILE A 554 17.76 13.67 20.58
N ASN A 555 16.71 13.37 19.81
CA ASN A 555 15.78 12.29 20.17
C ASN A 555 16.48 10.93 20.06
N PHE A 556 16.82 10.33 21.21
CA PHE A 556 17.55 9.06 21.28
C PHE A 556 16.77 7.85 20.74
N GLU A 557 15.43 7.86 20.81
CA GLU A 557 14.61 6.79 20.22
C GLU A 557 14.67 6.80 18.68
N LYS A 558 14.96 7.96 18.07
CA LYS A 558 15.19 8.10 16.62
C LYS A 558 16.64 7.81 16.25
N LEU A 559 17.58 8.33 17.04
CA LEU A 559 19.02 8.15 16.82
C LEU A 559 19.47 6.68 16.87
N ILE A 560 18.81 5.82 17.66
CA ILE A 560 19.16 4.39 17.74
C ILE A 560 18.93 3.63 16.41
N SER A 561 18.18 4.19 15.46
CA SER A 561 18.04 3.60 14.11
C SER A 561 19.39 3.43 13.40
N PHE A 562 20.32 4.36 13.66
CA PHE A 562 21.71 4.41 13.16
C PHE A 562 22.70 3.51 13.93
N TYR A 563 22.29 2.84 15.02
CA TYR A 563 23.21 1.99 15.78
C TYR A 563 23.41 0.63 15.11
N GLY A 564 24.67 0.23 14.89
CA GLY A 564 25.01 -1.07 14.29
C GLY A 564 24.63 -1.18 12.80
N VAL A 565 24.62 -0.06 12.08
CA VAL A 565 24.42 0.00 10.61
C VAL A 565 25.76 0.12 9.89
N LYS A 566 25.79 -0.12 8.57
CA LYS A 566 27.02 -0.10 7.78
C LYS A 566 27.19 1.18 6.96
N TYR A 567 27.95 2.13 7.50
CA TYR A 567 28.40 3.32 6.76
C TYR A 567 29.30 2.89 5.60
N THR A 568 28.85 3.11 4.36
CA THR A 568 29.46 2.44 3.20
C THR A 568 30.21 3.40 2.28
N ALA A 569 29.65 4.57 2.01
CA ALA A 569 30.28 5.64 1.24
C ALA A 569 29.74 7.00 1.68
N ALA A 570 30.54 8.07 1.59
CA ALA A 570 30.09 9.43 1.87
C ALA A 570 30.87 10.45 1.05
N SER A 571 30.22 11.56 0.72
CA SER A 571 30.78 12.77 0.13
C SER A 571 30.45 13.98 1.02
N ASP A 572 30.89 15.18 0.65
CA ASP A 572 30.56 16.41 1.39
C ASP A 572 29.05 16.70 1.45
N GLN A 573 28.26 16.12 0.53
CA GLN A 573 26.82 16.36 0.41
C GLN A 573 25.95 15.22 0.93
N GLY A 574 26.53 14.08 1.34
CA GLY A 574 25.70 12.97 1.82
C GLY A 574 26.40 11.65 2.11
N LEU A 575 25.62 10.73 2.65
CA LEU A 575 26.03 9.49 3.27
C LEU A 575 25.16 8.32 2.77
N ILE A 576 25.80 7.22 2.38
CA ILE A 576 25.14 5.95 2.05
C ILE A 576 25.30 4.97 3.22
N ILE A 577 24.17 4.58 3.79
CA ILE A 577 24.07 3.59 4.86
C ILE A 577 23.48 2.30 4.28
N VAL A 578 24.06 1.16 4.66
CA VAL A 578 23.54 -0.16 4.30
C VAL A 578 23.04 -0.88 5.55
N THR A 579 21.82 -1.42 5.47
CA THR A 579 21.13 -2.18 6.52
C THR A 579 20.89 -3.62 6.08
N SER A 580 20.66 -4.51 7.06
CA SER A 580 20.36 -5.93 6.85
C SER A 580 19.08 -6.18 6.05
N THR A 581 18.09 -5.30 6.17
CA THR A 581 16.75 -5.47 5.59
C THR A 581 16.14 -4.14 5.14
N LYS A 582 15.28 -4.18 4.13
CA LYS A 582 14.58 -3.00 3.60
C LYS A 582 13.76 -2.23 4.67
N PRO A 583 13.01 -2.88 5.59
CA PRO A 583 12.35 -2.18 6.70
C PRO A 583 13.30 -1.39 7.61
N GLU A 584 14.52 -1.88 7.87
CA GLU A 584 15.53 -1.10 8.62
C GLU A 584 16.04 0.11 7.83
N ALA A 585 16.12 0.03 6.49
CA ALA A 585 16.46 1.18 5.66
C ALA A 585 15.33 2.22 5.65
N ASN A 586 14.09 1.78 5.42
CA ASN A 586 12.90 2.65 5.44
C ASN A 586 12.75 3.37 6.79
N TRP A 587 13.05 2.68 7.92
CA TRP A 587 13.03 3.29 9.25
C TRP A 587 14.01 4.47 9.37
N ILE A 588 15.28 4.30 8.97
CA ILE A 588 16.27 5.40 8.99
C ILE A 588 15.80 6.57 8.12
N SER A 589 15.27 6.28 6.94
CA SER A 589 14.72 7.29 6.02
C SER A 589 13.47 7.99 6.57
N HIS A 590 12.66 7.32 7.39
CA HIS A 590 11.53 7.91 8.08
C HIS A 590 11.98 8.85 9.21
N GLU A 591 12.93 8.45 10.04
CA GLU A 591 13.44 9.33 11.10
C GLU A 591 14.10 10.59 10.52
N MET A 592 14.79 10.48 9.38
CA MET A 592 15.39 11.64 8.70
C MET A 592 14.38 12.58 8.02
N SER A 593 13.11 12.21 7.90
CA SER A 593 12.06 13.12 7.41
C SER A 593 11.61 14.12 8.47
N ASP A 594 11.64 13.74 9.76
CA ASP A 594 11.37 14.65 10.87
C ASP A 594 12.33 15.86 10.78
N TRP A 595 11.73 17.04 10.63
CA TRP A 595 12.45 18.30 10.46
C TRP A 595 13.23 18.70 11.73
N GLU A 596 12.66 18.49 12.93
CA GLU A 596 13.31 18.86 14.18
C GLU A 596 14.50 17.93 14.48
N PHE A 597 14.32 16.62 14.29
CA PHE A 597 15.40 15.64 14.45
C PHE A 597 16.54 15.86 13.45
N ARG A 598 16.20 16.04 12.16
CA ARG A 598 17.20 16.28 11.10
C ARG A 598 17.95 17.59 11.31
N ASN A 599 17.27 18.70 11.60
CA ASN A 599 17.95 19.99 11.79
C ASN A 599 18.91 19.95 12.98
N LYS A 600 18.57 19.26 14.07
CA LYS A 600 19.51 19.04 15.18
C LYS A 600 20.74 18.24 14.76
N LEU A 601 20.62 17.25 13.87
CA LEU A 601 21.79 16.55 13.31
C LEU A 601 22.64 17.48 12.43
N PHE A 602 22.04 18.37 11.65
CA PHE A 602 22.77 19.34 10.80
C PHE A 602 23.52 20.38 11.65
N GLU A 603 22.88 20.95 12.68
CA GLU A 603 23.52 21.85 13.65
C GLU A 603 24.72 21.21 14.35
N TYR A 604 24.64 19.92 14.67
CA TYR A 604 25.72 19.16 15.31
C TYR A 604 26.84 18.74 14.35
N PHE A 605 26.54 18.55 13.06
CA PHE A 605 27.53 18.15 12.05
C PHE A 605 28.22 19.35 11.35
N ASP A 606 27.67 20.55 11.55
CA ASP A 606 28.09 21.81 10.91
C ASP A 606 27.99 21.77 9.37
N SER A 607 26.98 21.06 8.86
CA SER A 607 26.59 21.06 7.43
C SER A 607 25.22 20.42 7.26
N ASP A 608 24.47 20.88 6.25
CA ASP A 608 23.34 20.15 5.69
C ASP A 608 23.86 18.99 4.83
N PHE A 609 23.25 17.81 4.92
CA PHE A 609 23.65 16.62 4.15
C PHE A 609 22.49 15.65 3.92
N VAL A 610 22.61 14.83 2.88
CA VAL A 610 21.62 13.80 2.51
C VAL A 610 22.01 12.41 3.02
N ILE A 611 21.06 11.68 3.61
CA ILE A 611 21.22 10.24 3.92
C ILE A 611 20.40 9.39 2.95
N ILE A 612 21.07 8.41 2.35
CA ILE A 612 20.47 7.35 1.55
C ILE A 612 20.68 6.02 2.27
N ALA A 613 19.60 5.45 2.82
CA ALA A 613 19.61 4.13 3.45
C ALA A 613 19.16 3.05 2.43
N LEU A 614 19.92 1.96 2.33
CA LEU A 614 19.68 0.86 1.39
C LEU A 614 19.77 -0.49 2.10
N SER A 615 19.02 -1.49 1.65
CA SER A 615 19.26 -2.89 2.05
C SER A 615 20.50 -3.47 1.36
N GLU A 616 21.08 -4.52 1.92
CA GLU A 616 22.21 -5.25 1.31
C GLU A 616 21.95 -5.69 -0.14
N ASN A 617 20.70 -6.04 -0.46
CA ASN A 617 20.27 -6.44 -1.81
C ASN A 617 20.34 -5.28 -2.80
N GLU A 618 19.79 -4.11 -2.43
CA GLU A 618 19.82 -2.91 -3.27
C GLU A 618 21.26 -2.44 -3.48
N TRP A 619 22.03 -2.36 -2.39
CA TRP A 619 23.44 -1.99 -2.43
C TRP A 619 24.27 -2.89 -3.35
N SER A 620 24.04 -4.22 -3.30
CA SER A 620 24.76 -5.17 -4.14
C SER A 620 24.51 -4.94 -5.64
N ASN A 621 23.28 -4.63 -6.02
CA ASN A 621 22.92 -4.31 -7.40
C ASN A 621 23.58 -2.99 -7.85
N ILE A 622 23.40 -1.92 -7.07
CA ILE A 622 23.93 -0.58 -7.39
C ILE A 622 25.46 -0.59 -7.47
N LYS A 623 26.13 -1.28 -6.55
CA LYS A 623 27.60 -1.43 -6.58
C LYS A 623 28.05 -2.16 -7.86
N GLY A 624 27.30 -3.17 -8.30
CA GLY A 624 27.56 -3.88 -9.55
C GLY A 624 27.47 -2.96 -10.77
N ASP A 625 26.47 -2.08 -10.81
CA ASP A 625 26.27 -1.16 -11.94
C ASP A 625 27.23 0.04 -11.92
N TYR A 626 27.56 0.59 -10.76
CA TYR A 626 28.63 1.58 -10.60
C TYR A 626 29.98 1.05 -11.12
N LEU A 627 30.34 -0.18 -10.78
CA LEU A 627 31.59 -0.80 -11.27
C LEU A 627 31.60 -0.96 -12.79
N LYS A 628 30.48 -1.35 -13.42
CA LYS A 628 30.35 -1.39 -14.89
C LYS A 628 30.52 0.00 -15.50
N LEU A 629 29.85 1.02 -14.95
CA LEU A 629 29.92 2.41 -15.44
C LEU A 629 31.33 3.02 -15.32
N ARG A 630 32.05 2.72 -14.23
CA ARG A 630 33.47 3.08 -14.04
C ARG A 630 34.35 2.40 -15.09
N GLN A 631 34.17 1.10 -15.36
CA GLN A 631 34.95 0.37 -16.37
C GLN A 631 34.78 0.90 -17.80
N VAL A 632 33.61 1.45 -18.15
CA VAL A 632 33.36 2.03 -19.49
C VAL A 632 33.56 3.55 -19.57
N ASN A 633 34.10 4.19 -18.52
CA ASN A 633 34.26 5.64 -18.39
C ASN A 633 32.97 6.44 -18.69
N LYS A 634 31.83 5.97 -18.20
CA LYS A 634 30.52 6.64 -18.32
C LYS A 634 29.90 6.99 -16.96
N LEU A 635 30.73 7.33 -15.97
CA LEU A 635 30.21 7.86 -14.71
C LEU A 635 29.56 9.24 -14.96
N PRO A 636 28.42 9.55 -14.32
CA PRO A 636 27.79 10.87 -14.44
C PRO A 636 28.67 11.93 -13.79
N THR A 637 28.57 13.17 -14.27
CA THR A 637 29.13 14.33 -13.59
C THR A 637 28.33 14.61 -12.32
N VAL A 638 29.02 14.75 -11.19
CA VAL A 638 28.41 15.10 -9.90
C VAL A 638 27.64 16.41 -10.04
N THR A 639 26.34 16.38 -9.71
CA THR A 639 25.53 17.59 -9.57
C THR A 639 25.34 17.88 -8.08
N LEU A 640 25.32 19.17 -7.72
CA LEU A 640 24.95 19.59 -6.37
C LEU A 640 23.57 19.03 -6.03
N VAL A 641 23.44 18.39 -4.87
CA VAL A 641 22.15 17.92 -4.35
C VAL A 641 21.53 19.05 -3.53
N ASP A 642 20.30 19.45 -3.88
CA ASP A 642 19.48 20.30 -3.03
C ASP A 642 18.97 19.47 -1.84
N VAL A 643 19.46 19.78 -0.64
CA VAL A 643 19.16 19.02 0.57
C VAL A 643 17.73 19.24 1.02
N GLU A 644 17.20 20.46 0.89
CA GLU A 644 15.82 20.76 1.28
C GLU A 644 14.84 20.11 0.29
N GLU A 645 15.10 20.20 -1.02
CA GLU A 645 14.30 19.50 -2.04
C GLU A 645 14.33 17.98 -1.83
N PHE A 646 15.49 17.40 -1.47
CA PHE A 646 15.61 15.97 -1.18
C PHE A 646 14.70 15.54 -0.03
N TYR A 647 14.73 16.25 1.10
CA TYR A 647 13.93 15.89 2.28
C TYR A 647 12.46 16.26 2.14
N GLN A 648 12.12 17.34 1.44
CA GLN A 648 10.73 17.61 1.06
C GLN A 648 10.17 16.48 0.19
N ASN A 649 10.93 15.98 -0.80
CA ASN A 649 10.56 14.83 -1.62
C ASN A 649 10.51 13.51 -0.81
N LEU A 650 11.21 13.40 0.32
CA LEU A 650 11.19 12.24 1.21
C LEU A 650 9.93 12.23 2.10
N LEU A 651 9.61 13.37 2.72
CA LEU A 651 8.34 13.62 3.44
C LEU A 651 7.14 13.35 2.53
N ILE A 652 7.18 13.90 1.31
CA ILE A 652 6.19 13.66 0.25
C ILE A 652 5.92 12.17 0.02
N LYS A 653 6.96 11.33 -0.05
CA LYS A 653 6.83 9.86 -0.25
C LYS A 653 6.30 9.11 0.98
N GLN A 654 6.14 9.78 2.12
CA GLN A 654 5.67 9.21 3.38
C GLN A 654 4.26 9.70 3.76
N ILE A 655 3.70 10.68 3.05
CA ILE A 655 2.29 11.05 3.17
C ILE A 655 1.44 9.91 2.60
N ASP A 656 0.60 9.31 3.46
CA ASP A 656 -0.48 8.43 3.03
C ASP A 656 -1.33 9.16 1.99
N ASP A 657 -1.53 8.54 0.83
CA ASP A 657 -2.27 9.11 -0.31
C ASP A 657 -1.63 10.39 -0.92
N TYR A 658 -0.29 10.50 -0.91
CA TYR A 658 0.44 11.59 -1.58
C TYR A 658 -0.02 11.87 -3.01
N GLU A 659 -0.26 10.82 -3.82
CA GLU A 659 -0.73 10.97 -5.21
C GLU A 659 -2.06 11.73 -5.33
N SER A 660 -2.93 11.72 -4.31
CA SER A 660 -4.18 12.51 -4.31
C SER A 660 -3.99 13.96 -3.85
N HIS A 661 -2.94 14.26 -3.08
CA HIS A 661 -2.65 15.60 -2.54
C HIS A 661 -1.56 16.34 -3.32
N LYS A 662 -0.79 15.64 -4.17
CA LYS A 662 0.31 16.15 -4.98
C LYS A 662 -0.06 17.40 -5.77
N GLU A 663 -1.20 17.41 -6.44
CA GLU A 663 -1.64 18.57 -7.25
C GLU A 663 -1.91 19.80 -6.35
N ALA A 664 -2.44 19.61 -5.14
CA ALA A 664 -2.63 20.68 -4.16
C ALA A 664 -1.31 21.18 -3.55
N ILE A 665 -0.34 20.28 -3.31
CA ILE A 665 1.00 20.62 -2.78
C ILE A 665 1.83 21.35 -3.85
N GLU A 666 1.83 20.87 -5.09
CA GLU A 666 2.49 21.53 -6.23
C GLU A 666 1.84 22.90 -6.51
N THR A 667 0.50 23.00 -6.47
CA THR A 667 -0.21 24.28 -6.59
C THR A 667 0.11 25.22 -5.42
N GLY A 668 0.20 24.70 -4.19
CA GLY A 668 0.63 25.47 -3.03
C GLY A 668 2.02 26.08 -3.22
N LYS A 669 3.00 25.25 -3.61
CA LYS A 669 4.37 25.70 -3.90
C LYS A 669 4.46 26.72 -5.05
N GLN A 670 3.54 26.67 -6.02
CA GLN A 670 3.46 27.68 -7.10
C GLN A 670 2.82 29.01 -6.68
N ILE A 671 1.97 29.00 -5.63
CA ILE A 671 1.31 30.21 -5.12
C ILE A 671 2.13 30.88 -4.00
N PHE A 672 2.90 30.08 -3.25
CA PHE A 672 3.66 30.52 -2.09
C PHE A 672 5.10 30.00 -2.19
N ASP A 673 6.05 30.88 -2.50
CA ASP A 673 7.46 30.54 -2.75
C ASP A 673 8.18 29.84 -1.56
N ASN A 674 7.59 29.82 -0.36
CA ASN A 674 8.15 29.25 0.86
C ASN A 674 7.08 28.50 1.71
N ILE A 675 6.54 27.38 1.21
CA ILE A 675 5.75 26.46 2.07
C ILE A 675 6.67 25.46 2.76
N LYS A 676 6.70 25.51 4.09
CA LYS A 676 7.04 24.33 4.91
C LYS A 676 5.78 23.50 5.16
N ILE A 677 5.87 22.20 4.88
CA ILE A 677 4.95 21.22 5.44
C ILE A 677 5.36 21.02 6.89
N ILE A 678 4.39 21.07 7.80
CA ILE A 678 4.53 20.83 9.24
C ILE A 678 3.51 19.74 9.59
N ASP A 679 3.86 18.83 10.51
CA ASP A 679 3.09 17.64 10.90
C ASP A 679 1.60 17.86 11.19
#